data_AF-A0AAJ0B5U2-F1
#
_entry.id   AF-A0AAJ0B5U2-F1
#
_cell.length_a   1.000
_cell.length_b   1.000
_cell.length_c   1.000
_cell.angle_alpha   90.00
_cell.angle_beta   90.00
_cell.angle_gamma   90.00
#
_symmetry.space_group_name_H-M   'P 1'
#
loop_
_entity.id
_entity.type
_entity.pdbx_description
1 polymer ?
#
loop_
_entity_poly.entity_id
_entity_poly.type
_entity_poly.pdbx_seq_one_letter_code
_entity_poly.pdbx_strand_id
1 'polypeptide(L)'
;MPDPAKAAHYIELLDDARCSENWDAVPELVRKVRKHAPNRACLTLTAENEAIIAKGSVKTTSVDQPSAATAIVGLEASTELPKLLAAIENEHSFPEDKFQAKVCVGWVHWVLREYSLALERLPKNFDQEYPLFEDFEGLSEWTKVCALKSAYLRANSLARDGQREGALKAFESALPSLAGVWTTQNARQQLRYWAELFLTEYCMLVGQAIRDKEKSLSDPYCLACFRTWSKYWSSTKGAPLAGGYGFRGSVPRRQVWSEYYYVLSEILQQDLPYPTGHAPVNNEASARNQLRTELKKVEIIYQGLLFTETKFPRADEERPEVEEFVRRVMQNWTILNGRGWREQDLGAGGRESLSHGVLDTLNGAAAKTYHSTPVLRHLFTVHLARAEFDEAFMAFGSYLALIKKGRARVLKTGHAEPALDDDATMLETISSAIAAYCRYGGRDAAEKARSLAIELEELVKEISEARPSLEDGMPLRGRVPAHTFAIVWQAMGLAYAQWARMTYDSEARTHIQDKAITCLRKALSPDFGRAADVRTIFALGVLLAEQRRLSIAIELVKTALLADKAVEDDQALRNGPYWRERSLIPLWHLLALLLSARQEYVMAARACEGAIEQFKDPLVLFGARALNGAYRSDHLNEAGVQEEKAVGDGLVDEMDDYEKENILEIKMTQLAILELVEGPAVAVNASTELLTLYPRLFGDAEPKLERTEPPKTAATLRSLRGSVFGGRSAQTRQSVATEKMATIPSRPQTTQTEHSVATTAPTIQVTQNGDPRSSRRSMRSASVKGRGERASLRKRNSGSRPRAMSSGGDSVQQFNVAEGDNFFAPFDAIQLPQYFSFASKRTESSGLVTLQHSNSYTSSGSSESKNEELSGIAVKEVESFAKLLPYVQFSQEHIKRRRKAILVGVWLVIAGFYRRAGLLDDAQKACAEAQKIVQGLEADFPSDGPQSLSIRQAGWGEKKSVEELMADVLAEKGHLSVARERPYQARADFESALTRYPGHAGAIVGLSNILMDIYSEKLLPPPVVPPLEGESPPPIASKSKLDKFPALPSQPLGLAATKPRVERMSSSSSLSSSSSESQQQQSEKYWELPPPHKARSLPLLDRLAARDRAYMLLSGLTKLGSGWNDSEAWFALARAYEEGDQPEKAKDALWWCVELEDARGARAWSCVGVGGYVL
;
A
#
# COMPACT_ATOMS: atom_id res chain seq x y z
N MET A 1 -77.03 15.19 -34.70
CA MET A 1 -76.20 14.81 -33.52
C MET A 1 -74.75 14.68 -33.95
N PRO A 2 -73.78 15.15 -33.16
CA PRO A 2 -72.39 14.74 -33.32
C PRO A 2 -72.24 13.24 -33.03
N ASP A 3 -71.29 12.59 -33.71
CA ASP A 3 -70.95 11.19 -33.52
C ASP A 3 -69.83 11.09 -32.46
N PRO A 4 -70.07 10.48 -31.29
CA PRO A 4 -69.11 10.49 -30.19
C PRO A 4 -67.84 9.71 -30.49
N ALA A 5 -67.90 8.66 -31.31
CA ALA A 5 -66.71 7.90 -31.69
C ALA A 5 -65.80 8.72 -32.63
N LYS A 6 -66.39 9.46 -33.58
CA LYS A 6 -65.65 10.40 -34.44
C LYS A 6 -65.12 11.60 -33.67
N ALA A 7 -65.84 12.07 -32.65
CA ALA A 7 -65.37 13.13 -31.76
C ALA A 7 -64.13 12.70 -30.97
N ALA A 8 -64.15 11.53 -30.34
CA ALA A 8 -63.00 10.98 -29.62
C ALA A 8 -61.78 10.79 -30.53
N HIS A 9 -61.96 10.19 -31.70
CA HIS A 9 -60.85 9.95 -32.64
C HIS A 9 -60.18 11.24 -33.17
N TYR A 10 -60.93 12.33 -33.38
CA TYR A 10 -60.31 13.61 -33.75
C TYR A 10 -59.61 14.32 -32.58
N ILE A 11 -59.97 14.01 -31.33
CA ILE A 11 -59.25 14.51 -30.14
C ILE A 11 -57.95 13.72 -29.95
N GLU A 12 -58.00 12.40 -30.09
CA GLU A 12 -56.83 11.51 -30.11
C GLU A 12 -55.81 11.94 -31.19
N LEU A 13 -56.25 12.13 -32.43
CA LEU A 13 -55.38 12.65 -33.51
C LEU A 13 -54.80 14.04 -33.23
N LEU A 14 -55.49 14.88 -32.44
CA LEU A 14 -55.00 16.20 -32.03
C LEU A 14 -53.94 16.12 -30.90
N ASP A 15 -54.11 15.19 -29.95
CA ASP A 15 -53.11 14.88 -28.93
C ASP A 15 -51.83 14.32 -29.59
N ASP A 16 -52.00 13.34 -30.48
CA ASP A 16 -50.93 12.75 -31.30
C ASP A 16 -50.16 13.79 -32.11
N ALA A 17 -50.86 14.72 -32.79
CA ALA A 17 -50.23 15.78 -33.58
C ALA A 17 -49.40 16.75 -32.71
N ARG A 18 -49.88 17.09 -31.50
CA ARG A 18 -49.12 17.92 -30.55
C ARG A 18 -47.91 17.16 -30.01
N CYS A 19 -48.10 15.92 -29.55
CA CYS A 19 -47.03 15.07 -29.00
C CYS A 19 -45.93 14.71 -30.01
N SER A 20 -46.24 14.68 -31.31
CA SER A 20 -45.31 14.41 -32.42
C SER A 20 -44.74 15.67 -33.10
N GLU A 21 -45.00 16.87 -32.56
CA GLU A 21 -44.50 18.15 -33.11
C GLU A 21 -45.06 18.51 -34.52
N ASN A 22 -46.17 17.89 -34.93
CA ASN A 22 -46.82 18.11 -36.22
C ASN A 22 -47.75 19.34 -36.19
N TRP A 23 -47.17 20.51 -35.94
CA TRP A 23 -47.89 21.78 -35.77
C TRP A 23 -48.60 22.29 -37.05
N ASP A 24 -48.32 21.70 -38.21
CA ASP A 24 -49.03 22.00 -39.46
C ASP A 24 -50.35 21.23 -39.62
N ALA A 25 -50.49 20.05 -39.01
CA ALA A 25 -51.76 19.34 -38.95
C ALA A 25 -52.76 19.94 -37.95
N VAL A 26 -52.26 20.61 -36.90
CA VAL A 26 -53.06 21.11 -35.76
C VAL A 26 -54.25 22.00 -36.18
N PRO A 27 -54.13 23.02 -37.05
CA PRO A 27 -55.27 23.88 -37.41
C PRO A 27 -56.42 23.11 -38.09
N GLU A 28 -56.11 22.15 -38.97
CA GLU A 28 -57.12 21.32 -39.64
C GLU A 28 -57.76 20.30 -38.68
N LEU A 29 -57.01 19.80 -37.69
CA LEU A 29 -57.54 18.94 -36.63
C LEU A 29 -58.43 19.74 -35.66
N VAL A 30 -58.03 20.95 -35.26
CA VAL A 30 -58.87 21.86 -34.46
C VAL A 30 -60.18 22.19 -35.18
N ARG A 31 -60.15 22.47 -36.48
CA ARG A 31 -61.37 22.69 -37.29
C ARG A 31 -62.30 21.47 -37.29
N LYS A 32 -61.76 20.26 -37.25
CA LYS A 32 -62.55 19.00 -37.14
C LYS A 32 -63.09 18.80 -35.72
N VAL A 33 -62.29 19.01 -34.68
CA VAL A 33 -62.73 18.94 -33.28
C VAL A 33 -63.85 19.97 -33.01
N ARG A 34 -63.69 21.23 -33.45
CA ARG A 34 -64.72 22.28 -33.34
C ARG A 34 -66.06 21.91 -34.02
N LYS A 35 -66.02 21.07 -35.07
CA LYS A 35 -67.22 20.54 -35.76
C LYS A 35 -67.86 19.33 -35.07
N HIS A 36 -67.06 18.46 -34.45
CA HIS A 36 -67.52 17.17 -33.90
C HIS A 36 -67.68 17.16 -32.37
N ALA A 37 -67.01 18.07 -31.66
CA ALA A 37 -67.05 18.27 -30.21
C ALA A 37 -67.08 19.78 -29.86
N PRO A 38 -68.16 20.52 -30.21
CA PRO A 38 -68.25 21.97 -29.97
C PRO A 38 -68.21 22.35 -28.47
N ASN A 39 -68.44 21.39 -27.58
CA ASN A 39 -68.29 21.52 -26.13
C ASN A 39 -66.83 21.47 -25.63
N ARG A 40 -65.85 21.17 -26.50
CA ARG A 40 -64.40 21.16 -26.18
C ARG A 40 -63.72 22.47 -26.57
N ALA A 41 -64.39 23.61 -26.37
CA ALA A 41 -63.92 24.92 -26.83
C ALA A 41 -62.55 25.29 -26.24
N CYS A 42 -62.35 25.03 -24.93
CA CYS A 42 -61.12 25.28 -24.19
C CYS A 42 -59.91 24.58 -24.82
N LEU A 43 -60.04 23.29 -25.16
CA LEU A 43 -59.02 22.51 -25.86
C LEU A 43 -58.68 23.10 -27.25
N THR A 44 -59.70 23.50 -28.03
CA THR A 44 -59.46 24.05 -29.38
C THR A 44 -58.67 25.35 -29.37
N LEU A 45 -59.01 26.29 -28.47
CA LEU A 45 -58.30 27.57 -28.32
C LEU A 45 -56.87 27.36 -27.79
N THR A 46 -56.68 26.39 -26.89
CA THR A 46 -55.35 26.01 -26.37
C THR A 46 -54.45 25.53 -27.49
N ALA A 47 -54.93 24.59 -28.32
CA ALA A 47 -54.13 24.03 -29.42
C ALA A 47 -53.83 25.07 -30.53
N GLU A 48 -54.76 26.01 -30.80
CA GLU A 48 -54.50 27.14 -31.71
C GLU A 48 -53.39 28.06 -31.17
N ASN A 49 -53.43 28.44 -29.88
CA ASN A 49 -52.40 29.26 -29.26
C ASN A 49 -51.03 28.55 -29.23
N GLU A 50 -50.99 27.26 -28.88
CA GLU A 50 -49.74 26.49 -28.88
C GLU A 50 -49.11 26.38 -30.28
N ALA A 51 -49.93 26.24 -31.34
CA ALA A 51 -49.45 26.20 -32.72
C ALA A 51 -48.86 27.55 -33.18
N ILE A 52 -49.42 28.68 -32.74
CA ILE A 52 -48.86 30.03 -33.01
C ILE A 52 -47.47 30.15 -32.36
N ILE A 53 -47.35 29.81 -31.08
CA ILE A 53 -46.08 29.87 -30.33
C ILE A 53 -45.02 28.95 -30.95
N ALA A 54 -45.40 27.72 -31.32
CA ALA A 54 -44.50 26.76 -31.95
C ALA A 54 -43.99 27.25 -33.32
N LYS A 55 -44.87 27.75 -34.19
CA LYS A 55 -44.49 28.29 -35.52
C LYS A 55 -43.64 29.55 -35.44
N GLY A 56 -43.76 30.33 -34.36
CA GLY A 56 -42.84 31.41 -34.05
C GLY A 56 -41.44 30.92 -33.61
N SER A 57 -41.38 29.89 -32.76
CA SER A 57 -40.13 29.30 -32.26
C SER A 57 -39.21 28.78 -33.38
N VAL A 58 -39.78 28.16 -34.42
CA VAL A 58 -39.02 27.56 -35.55
C VAL A 58 -38.26 28.60 -36.39
N LYS A 59 -38.76 29.84 -36.48
CA LYS A 59 -38.16 30.91 -37.30
C LYS A 59 -36.91 31.57 -36.69
N THR A 60 -36.43 31.10 -35.52
CA THR A 60 -35.34 31.75 -34.76
C THR A 60 -34.05 30.92 -34.71
N THR A 61 -33.69 30.29 -35.84
CA THR A 61 -32.58 29.32 -35.95
C THR A 61 -31.23 29.92 -36.37
N SER A 62 -31.12 31.24 -36.57
CA SER A 62 -29.85 31.96 -36.77
C SER A 62 -29.31 32.51 -35.45
N VAL A 63 -28.02 32.27 -35.19
CA VAL A 63 -27.32 32.59 -33.93
C VAL A 63 -27.12 34.11 -33.71
N ASP A 64 -27.20 34.53 -32.45
CA ASP A 64 -26.74 35.80 -31.86
C ASP A 64 -27.07 37.12 -32.56
N GLN A 65 -28.36 37.50 -32.58
CA GLN A 65 -28.76 38.92 -32.47
C GLN A 65 -30.20 39.07 -31.94
N PRO A 66 -30.51 40.10 -31.11
CA PRO A 66 -31.85 40.34 -30.58
C PRO A 66 -32.73 41.03 -31.64
N SER A 67 -33.43 40.25 -32.47
CA SER A 67 -34.28 40.77 -33.55
C SER A 67 -35.79 40.71 -33.23
N ALA A 68 -36.56 41.62 -33.85
CA ALA A 68 -37.95 41.92 -33.51
C ALA A 68 -38.97 40.77 -33.75
N ALA A 69 -38.57 39.68 -34.42
CA ALA A 69 -39.45 38.55 -34.73
C ALA A 69 -40.13 37.94 -33.49
N THR A 70 -39.43 37.85 -32.36
CA THR A 70 -39.98 37.31 -31.10
C THR A 70 -41.12 38.16 -30.54
N ALA A 71 -41.06 39.49 -30.73
CA ALA A 71 -42.12 40.40 -30.32
C ALA A 71 -43.37 40.27 -31.21
N ILE A 72 -43.18 40.06 -32.52
CA ILE A 72 -44.30 39.89 -33.48
C ILE A 72 -45.10 38.62 -33.17
N VAL A 73 -44.43 37.51 -32.88
CA VAL A 73 -45.08 36.25 -32.44
C VAL A 73 -45.80 36.44 -31.10
N GLY A 74 -45.16 37.17 -30.17
CA GLY A 74 -45.78 37.53 -28.90
C GLY A 74 -47.06 38.36 -29.06
N LEU A 75 -47.08 39.30 -30.01
CA LEU A 75 -48.27 40.09 -30.34
C LEU A 75 -49.43 39.20 -30.82
N GLU A 76 -49.19 38.29 -31.78
CA GLU A 76 -50.24 37.41 -32.30
C GLU A 76 -50.86 36.55 -31.18
N ALA A 77 -50.04 35.90 -30.35
CA ALA A 77 -50.53 35.12 -29.20
C ALA A 77 -51.22 36.00 -28.13
N SER A 78 -50.75 37.23 -27.92
CA SER A 78 -51.36 38.19 -26.99
C SER A 78 -52.78 38.60 -27.41
N THR A 79 -53.08 38.67 -28.71
CA THR A 79 -54.44 39.02 -29.18
C THR A 79 -55.50 37.95 -28.88
N GLU A 80 -55.12 36.67 -28.82
CA GLU A 80 -56.04 35.57 -28.47
C GLU A 80 -56.09 35.27 -26.96
N LEU A 81 -55.12 35.77 -26.18
CA LEU A 81 -55.00 35.52 -24.74
C LEU A 81 -56.27 35.84 -23.93
N PRO A 82 -57.01 36.96 -24.14
CA PRO A 82 -58.24 37.25 -23.40
C PRO A 82 -59.36 36.22 -23.65
N LYS A 83 -59.43 35.67 -24.87
CA LYS A 83 -60.41 34.62 -25.23
C LYS A 83 -60.07 33.30 -24.53
N LEU A 84 -58.78 32.96 -24.44
CA LEU A 84 -58.30 31.78 -23.72
C LEU A 84 -58.56 31.89 -22.21
N LEU A 85 -58.34 33.07 -21.61
CA LEU A 85 -58.70 33.33 -20.21
C LEU A 85 -60.21 33.16 -19.96
N ALA A 86 -61.07 33.75 -20.80
CA ALA A 86 -62.51 33.59 -20.70
C ALA A 86 -62.96 32.11 -20.88
N ALA A 87 -62.28 31.33 -21.73
CA ALA A 87 -62.52 29.90 -21.88
C ALA A 87 -62.14 29.10 -20.61
N ILE A 88 -61.01 29.45 -19.95
CA ILE A 88 -60.58 28.83 -18.69
C ILE A 88 -61.59 29.11 -17.57
N GLU A 89 -62.17 30.31 -17.51
CA GLU A 89 -63.17 30.65 -16.49
C GLU A 89 -64.46 29.82 -16.66
N ASN A 90 -64.95 29.69 -17.90
CA ASN A 90 -66.19 28.95 -18.22
C ASN A 90 -66.02 27.41 -18.24
N GLU A 91 -64.81 26.87 -18.34
CA GLU A 91 -64.58 25.42 -18.41
C GLU A 91 -64.76 24.75 -17.05
N HIS A 92 -65.84 23.97 -16.88
CA HIS A 92 -66.12 23.19 -15.68
C HIS A 92 -66.34 21.69 -15.95
N SER A 93 -66.36 21.26 -17.22
CA SER A 93 -66.67 19.88 -17.62
C SER A 93 -65.42 19.04 -17.83
N PHE A 94 -64.33 19.64 -18.31
CA PHE A 94 -63.11 18.93 -18.71
C PHE A 94 -61.88 19.47 -17.95
N PRO A 95 -61.45 18.81 -16.85
CA PRO A 95 -60.36 19.31 -16.02
C PRO A 95 -58.98 19.25 -16.72
N GLU A 96 -58.75 18.29 -17.61
CA GLU A 96 -57.53 18.24 -18.44
C GLU A 96 -57.44 19.45 -19.37
N ASP A 97 -58.51 19.80 -20.10
CA ASP A 97 -58.54 20.94 -21.02
C ASP A 97 -58.25 22.24 -20.25
N LYS A 98 -58.88 22.42 -19.07
CA LYS A 98 -58.63 23.57 -18.18
C LYS A 98 -57.18 23.63 -17.68
N PHE A 99 -56.56 22.49 -17.41
CA PHE A 99 -55.15 22.42 -17.03
C PHE A 99 -54.23 22.79 -18.20
N GLN A 100 -54.39 22.17 -19.37
CA GLN A 100 -53.61 22.47 -20.57
C GLN A 100 -53.70 23.96 -20.94
N ALA A 101 -54.89 24.55 -20.85
CA ALA A 101 -55.13 25.96 -21.09
C ALA A 101 -54.38 26.89 -20.12
N LYS A 102 -54.40 26.61 -18.80
CA LYS A 102 -53.57 27.34 -17.81
C LYS A 102 -52.08 27.29 -18.16
N VAL A 103 -51.57 26.11 -18.54
CA VAL A 103 -50.16 25.94 -18.91
C VAL A 103 -49.82 26.72 -20.18
N CYS A 104 -50.73 26.78 -21.15
CA CYS A 104 -50.57 27.60 -22.35
C CYS A 104 -50.54 29.11 -22.03
N VAL A 105 -51.44 29.61 -21.15
CA VAL A 105 -51.41 31.01 -20.67
C VAL A 105 -50.07 31.35 -20.02
N GLY A 106 -49.58 30.49 -19.12
CA GLY A 106 -48.26 30.64 -18.51
C GLY A 106 -47.11 30.63 -19.52
N TRP A 107 -47.22 29.83 -20.59
CA TRP A 107 -46.25 29.79 -21.67
C TRP A 107 -46.25 31.07 -22.51
N VAL A 108 -47.41 31.66 -22.80
CA VAL A 108 -47.50 32.97 -23.48
C VAL A 108 -46.78 34.05 -22.69
N HIS A 109 -47.09 34.21 -21.39
CA HIS A 109 -46.43 35.20 -20.54
C HIS A 109 -44.90 34.97 -20.44
N TRP A 110 -44.43 33.71 -20.37
CA TRP A 110 -43.00 33.40 -20.38
C TRP A 110 -42.32 33.77 -21.71
N VAL A 111 -42.98 33.56 -22.86
CA VAL A 111 -42.47 34.00 -24.18
C VAL A 111 -42.44 35.53 -24.30
N LEU A 112 -43.42 36.22 -23.70
CA LEU A 112 -43.46 37.68 -23.57
C LEU A 112 -42.44 38.24 -22.57
N ARG A 113 -41.72 37.38 -21.83
CA ARG A 113 -40.79 37.69 -20.72
C ARG A 113 -41.44 38.28 -19.46
N GLU A 114 -42.75 38.10 -19.31
CA GLU A 114 -43.55 38.52 -18.15
C GLU A 114 -43.50 37.46 -17.05
N TYR A 115 -42.31 37.19 -16.50
CA TYR A 115 -42.08 36.02 -15.63
C TYR A 115 -42.93 36.01 -14.36
N SER A 116 -43.20 37.17 -13.76
CA SER A 116 -44.09 37.33 -12.61
C SER A 116 -45.54 36.92 -12.94
N LEU A 117 -46.11 37.43 -14.03
CA LEU A 117 -47.45 37.04 -14.50
C LEU A 117 -47.50 35.56 -14.88
N ALA A 118 -46.43 35.00 -15.46
CA ALA A 118 -46.32 33.57 -15.69
C ALA A 118 -46.38 32.77 -14.36
N LEU A 119 -45.71 33.23 -13.29
CA LEU A 119 -45.74 32.56 -11.97
C LEU A 119 -47.08 32.60 -11.25
N GLU A 120 -47.87 33.66 -11.48
CA GLU A 120 -49.25 33.78 -10.98
C GLU A 120 -50.23 32.88 -11.73
N ARG A 121 -50.05 32.73 -13.05
CA ARG A 121 -50.98 31.99 -13.94
C ARG A 121 -50.64 30.51 -14.11
N LEU A 122 -49.37 30.12 -13.94
CA LEU A 122 -48.96 28.71 -13.94
C LEU A 122 -49.48 27.99 -12.69
N PRO A 123 -49.95 26.73 -12.83
CA PRO A 123 -50.35 25.91 -11.68
C PRO A 123 -49.18 25.74 -10.72
N LYS A 124 -49.48 25.64 -9.42
CA LYS A 124 -48.48 25.62 -8.34
C LYS A 124 -47.84 24.24 -8.16
N ASN A 125 -48.66 23.19 -8.18
CA ASN A 125 -48.28 21.78 -8.12
C ASN A 125 -49.39 20.94 -8.78
N PHE A 126 -49.03 19.90 -9.54
CA PHE A 126 -50.00 19.06 -10.24
C PHE A 126 -50.95 18.34 -9.26
N ASP A 127 -50.39 17.55 -8.34
CA ASP A 127 -51.13 16.73 -7.38
C ASP A 127 -51.99 17.54 -6.40
N GLN A 128 -51.63 18.80 -6.15
CA GLN A 128 -52.35 19.67 -5.19
C GLN A 128 -53.53 20.41 -5.83
N GLU A 129 -53.44 20.78 -7.12
CA GLU A 129 -54.55 21.42 -7.84
C GLU A 129 -55.49 20.39 -8.49
N TYR A 130 -55.03 19.17 -8.76
CA TYR A 130 -55.78 18.14 -9.49
C TYR A 130 -55.72 16.74 -8.85
N PRO A 131 -56.04 16.57 -7.54
CA PRO A 131 -56.01 15.27 -6.85
C PRO A 131 -57.05 14.26 -7.36
N LEU A 132 -57.90 14.62 -8.33
CA LEU A 132 -58.86 13.72 -8.99
C LEU A 132 -58.22 12.79 -10.04
N PHE A 133 -56.91 12.93 -10.31
CA PHE A 133 -56.17 12.12 -11.27
C PHE A 133 -55.23 11.12 -10.56
N GLU A 134 -55.77 10.28 -9.67
CA GLU A 134 -54.97 9.29 -8.93
C GLU A 134 -54.25 8.29 -9.87
N ASP A 135 -54.89 7.89 -10.98
CA ASP A 135 -54.29 7.04 -12.02
C ASP A 135 -53.54 7.86 -13.08
N PHE A 136 -52.27 8.19 -12.81
CA PHE A 136 -51.40 8.94 -13.73
C PHE A 136 -51.22 8.26 -15.10
N GLU A 137 -51.42 6.94 -15.20
CA GLU A 137 -51.39 6.20 -16.46
C GLU A 137 -52.52 6.63 -17.41
N GLY A 138 -53.73 6.93 -16.90
CA GLY A 138 -54.93 7.22 -17.68
C GLY A 138 -55.02 8.60 -18.33
N LEU A 139 -54.13 9.54 -17.96
CA LEU A 139 -54.06 10.90 -18.52
C LEU A 139 -53.64 10.90 -20.00
N SER A 140 -54.12 11.87 -20.79
CA SER A 140 -53.63 12.11 -22.15
C SER A 140 -52.12 12.40 -22.18
N GLU A 141 -51.45 12.09 -23.30
CA GLU A 141 -50.00 12.30 -23.39
C GLU A 141 -49.66 13.79 -23.38
N TRP A 142 -50.49 14.65 -24.00
CA TRP A 142 -50.23 16.08 -23.91
C TRP A 142 -50.48 16.65 -22.51
N THR A 143 -51.39 16.11 -21.70
CA THR A 143 -51.50 16.50 -20.28
C THR A 143 -50.20 16.18 -19.52
N LYS A 144 -49.56 15.03 -19.81
CA LYS A 144 -48.24 14.65 -19.26
C LYS A 144 -47.13 15.61 -19.74
N VAL A 145 -47.15 16.04 -21.01
CA VAL A 145 -46.27 17.11 -21.53
C VAL A 145 -46.51 18.45 -20.82
N CYS A 146 -47.76 18.87 -20.67
CA CYS A 146 -48.14 20.10 -19.99
C CYS A 146 -47.70 20.13 -18.52
N ALA A 147 -47.72 19.00 -17.82
CA ALA A 147 -47.25 18.92 -16.45
C ALA A 147 -45.72 19.18 -16.34
N LEU A 148 -44.91 18.48 -17.14
CA LEU A 148 -43.46 18.75 -17.29
C LEU A 148 -43.18 20.22 -17.61
N LYS A 149 -43.85 20.74 -18.64
CA LYS A 149 -43.73 22.11 -19.17
C LYS A 149 -44.11 23.15 -18.11
N SER A 150 -45.16 22.91 -17.32
CA SER A 150 -45.59 23.83 -16.26
C SER A 150 -44.57 23.95 -15.13
N ALA A 151 -44.00 22.82 -14.69
CA ALA A 151 -43.01 22.79 -13.63
C ALA A 151 -41.69 23.41 -14.09
N TYR A 152 -41.24 23.10 -15.32
CA TYR A 152 -40.07 23.75 -15.93
C TYR A 152 -40.26 25.28 -16.05
N LEU A 153 -41.36 25.76 -16.63
CA LEU A 153 -41.59 27.19 -16.82
C LEU A 153 -41.69 27.91 -15.47
N ARG A 154 -42.31 27.29 -14.46
CA ARG A 154 -42.40 27.81 -13.09
C ARG A 154 -41.03 27.94 -12.43
N ALA A 155 -40.21 26.88 -12.50
CA ALA A 155 -38.86 26.93 -11.94
C ALA A 155 -37.94 27.89 -12.72
N ASN A 156 -38.07 27.97 -14.05
CA ASN A 156 -37.27 28.87 -14.88
C ASN A 156 -37.59 30.35 -14.63
N SER A 157 -38.87 30.71 -14.45
CA SER A 157 -39.24 32.08 -14.02
C SER A 157 -38.69 32.39 -12.63
N LEU A 158 -38.84 31.50 -11.64
CA LEU A 158 -38.29 31.71 -10.29
C LEU A 158 -36.75 31.88 -10.31
N ALA A 159 -36.04 31.12 -11.14
CA ALA A 159 -34.60 31.25 -11.32
C ALA A 159 -34.20 32.59 -11.96
N ARG A 160 -34.99 33.11 -12.90
CA ARG A 160 -34.77 34.43 -13.53
C ARG A 160 -35.10 35.60 -12.60
N ASP A 161 -36.07 35.43 -11.70
CA ASP A 161 -36.39 36.38 -10.63
C ASP A 161 -35.41 36.27 -9.42
N GLY A 162 -34.32 35.51 -9.55
CA GLY A 162 -33.28 35.33 -8.52
C GLY A 162 -33.64 34.37 -7.39
N GLN A 163 -34.85 33.81 -7.37
CA GLN A 163 -35.36 32.93 -6.31
C GLN A 163 -34.92 31.47 -6.50
N ARG A 164 -33.60 31.24 -6.54
CA ARG A 164 -32.98 29.93 -6.81
C ARG A 164 -33.49 28.80 -5.89
N GLU A 165 -33.63 29.06 -4.59
CA GLU A 165 -34.20 28.08 -3.63
C GLU A 165 -35.68 27.76 -3.94
N GLY A 166 -36.45 28.74 -4.41
CA GLY A 166 -37.83 28.54 -4.87
C GLY A 166 -37.90 27.71 -6.15
N ALA A 167 -36.97 27.93 -7.08
CA ALA A 167 -36.85 27.13 -8.31
C ALA A 167 -36.51 25.66 -8.00
N LEU A 168 -35.58 25.40 -7.08
CA LEU A 168 -35.27 24.04 -6.59
C LEU A 168 -36.51 23.35 -6.02
N LYS A 169 -37.25 24.02 -5.12
CA LYS A 169 -38.47 23.47 -4.52
C LYS A 169 -39.56 23.16 -5.55
N ALA A 170 -39.67 23.97 -6.62
CA ALA A 170 -40.62 23.76 -7.71
C ALA A 170 -40.24 22.59 -8.66
N PHE A 171 -38.95 22.29 -8.81
CA PHE A 171 -38.50 21.05 -9.48
C PHE A 171 -38.69 19.82 -8.58
N GLU A 172 -38.35 19.95 -7.28
CA GLU A 172 -38.45 18.86 -6.30
C GLU A 172 -39.89 18.41 -6.07
N SER A 173 -40.86 19.33 -6.00
CA SER A 173 -42.28 18.99 -5.81
C SER A 173 -42.92 18.30 -7.01
N ALA A 174 -42.38 18.49 -8.22
CA ALA A 174 -42.88 17.88 -9.45
C ALA A 174 -42.27 16.50 -9.76
N LEU A 175 -41.11 16.18 -9.16
CA LEU A 175 -40.35 14.97 -9.47
C LEU A 175 -41.07 13.65 -9.10
N PRO A 176 -41.76 13.50 -7.96
CA PRO A 176 -42.48 12.26 -7.62
C PRO A 176 -43.66 12.00 -8.57
N SER A 177 -44.49 13.02 -8.80
CA SER A 177 -45.69 12.98 -9.65
C SER A 177 -45.36 12.53 -11.07
N LEU A 178 -44.29 13.10 -11.62
CA LEU A 178 -43.88 12.88 -13.00
C LEU A 178 -43.04 11.61 -13.19
N ALA A 179 -42.64 10.90 -12.12
CA ALA A 179 -41.72 9.76 -12.18
C ALA A 179 -42.14 8.63 -13.16
N GLY A 180 -43.45 8.43 -13.38
CA GLY A 180 -43.97 7.46 -14.35
C GLY A 180 -43.92 7.90 -15.82
N VAL A 181 -43.66 9.18 -16.09
CA VAL A 181 -43.70 9.76 -17.45
C VAL A 181 -42.44 9.38 -18.24
N TRP A 182 -41.26 9.65 -17.67
CA TRP A 182 -39.94 9.42 -18.29
C TRP A 182 -39.50 7.94 -18.33
N THR A 183 -40.23 7.02 -17.71
CA THR A 183 -39.96 5.56 -17.79
C THR A 183 -40.65 4.88 -18.97
N THR A 184 -41.49 5.61 -19.73
CA THR A 184 -42.22 5.07 -20.88
C THR A 184 -41.28 4.83 -22.08
N GLN A 185 -41.08 3.56 -22.45
CA GLN A 185 -40.11 3.16 -23.49
C GLN A 185 -40.42 3.77 -24.87
N ASN A 186 -41.70 4.11 -25.14
CA ASN A 186 -42.19 4.66 -26.41
C ASN A 186 -42.54 6.16 -26.34
N ALA A 187 -42.03 6.93 -25.36
CA ALA A 187 -42.28 8.36 -25.22
C ALA A 187 -42.17 9.13 -26.57
N ARG A 188 -43.21 9.89 -26.94
CA ARG A 188 -43.25 10.68 -28.18
C ARG A 188 -42.31 11.90 -28.12
N GLN A 189 -42.08 12.52 -29.28
CA GLN A 189 -41.04 13.55 -29.49
C GLN A 189 -41.10 14.71 -28.49
N GLN A 190 -42.27 15.34 -28.33
CA GLN A 190 -42.41 16.46 -27.38
C GLN A 190 -42.29 16.00 -25.92
N LEU A 191 -42.70 14.76 -25.59
CA LEU A 191 -42.53 14.23 -24.23
C LEU A 191 -41.05 14.06 -23.89
N ARG A 192 -40.24 13.49 -24.81
CA ARG A 192 -38.78 13.38 -24.66
C ARG A 192 -38.09 14.75 -24.58
N TYR A 193 -38.56 15.73 -25.37
CA TYR A 193 -38.02 17.09 -25.38
C TYR A 193 -38.21 17.80 -24.03
N TRP A 194 -39.44 17.88 -23.51
CA TRP A 194 -39.68 18.53 -22.21
C TRP A 194 -39.13 17.72 -21.03
N ALA A 195 -39.05 16.39 -21.16
CA ALA A 195 -38.38 15.51 -20.20
C ALA A 195 -36.88 15.83 -20.09
N GLU A 196 -36.17 15.91 -21.22
CA GLU A 196 -34.74 16.20 -21.23
C GLU A 196 -34.47 17.61 -20.70
N LEU A 197 -35.20 18.63 -21.19
CA LEU A 197 -35.03 20.03 -20.79
C LEU A 197 -35.25 20.27 -19.28
N PHE A 198 -36.29 19.66 -18.69
CA PHE A 198 -36.54 19.72 -17.26
C PHE A 198 -35.35 19.14 -16.48
N LEU A 199 -34.89 17.93 -16.85
CA LEU A 199 -33.85 17.22 -16.09
C LEU A 199 -32.49 17.89 -16.24
N THR A 200 -32.12 18.40 -17.43
CA THR A 200 -30.86 19.13 -17.62
C THR A 200 -30.80 20.36 -16.73
N GLU A 201 -31.85 21.18 -16.75
CA GLU A 201 -31.86 22.47 -16.05
C GLU A 201 -31.95 22.27 -14.53
N TYR A 202 -32.74 21.29 -14.06
CA TYR A 202 -32.79 20.93 -12.64
C TYR A 202 -31.44 20.40 -12.13
N CYS A 203 -30.78 19.48 -12.86
CA CYS A 203 -29.49 18.94 -12.44
C CYS A 203 -28.38 20.01 -12.43
N MET A 204 -28.34 20.89 -13.43
CA MET A 204 -27.36 21.99 -13.47
C MET A 204 -27.58 22.99 -12.33
N LEU A 205 -28.83 23.34 -12.02
CA LEU A 205 -29.16 24.28 -10.94
C LEU A 205 -28.90 23.68 -9.54
N VAL A 206 -29.11 22.36 -9.35
CA VAL A 206 -28.65 21.63 -8.15
C VAL A 206 -27.12 21.62 -8.06
N GLY A 207 -26.41 21.34 -9.15
CA GLY A 207 -24.94 21.35 -9.18
C GLY A 207 -24.36 22.72 -8.78
N GLN A 208 -24.93 23.81 -9.29
CA GLN A 208 -24.58 25.18 -8.90
C GLN A 208 -24.87 25.45 -7.41
N ALA A 209 -26.07 25.12 -6.91
CA ALA A 209 -26.42 25.32 -5.50
C ALA A 209 -25.54 24.51 -4.52
N ILE A 210 -24.99 23.37 -4.95
CA ILE A 210 -24.01 22.59 -4.16
C ILE A 210 -22.62 23.25 -4.20
N ARG A 211 -22.17 23.73 -5.37
CA ARG A 211 -20.88 24.45 -5.51
C ARG A 211 -20.86 25.77 -4.72
N ASP A 212 -21.97 26.50 -4.74
CA ASP A 212 -22.17 27.74 -3.98
C ASP A 212 -22.45 27.47 -2.47
N LYS A 213 -22.49 26.20 -2.05
CA LYS A 213 -22.74 25.71 -0.67
C LYS A 213 -24.12 26.06 -0.08
N GLU A 214 -25.08 26.39 -0.93
CA GLU A 214 -26.48 26.65 -0.54
C GLU A 214 -27.25 25.36 -0.21
N LYS A 215 -26.96 24.26 -0.91
CA LYS A 215 -27.56 22.94 -0.62
C LYS A 215 -26.53 22.00 0.03
N SER A 216 -26.89 21.44 1.17
CA SER A 216 -26.04 20.49 1.92
C SER A 216 -25.95 19.13 1.22
N LEU A 217 -24.73 18.58 1.15
CA LEU A 217 -24.47 17.22 0.67
C LEU A 217 -25.03 16.13 1.60
N SER A 218 -25.25 16.45 2.87
CA SER A 218 -25.80 15.53 3.89
C SER A 218 -27.31 15.29 3.76
N ASP A 219 -28.00 15.97 2.84
CA ASP A 219 -29.39 15.67 2.47
C ASP A 219 -29.47 14.28 1.79
N PRO A 220 -30.24 13.31 2.32
CA PRO A 220 -30.43 12.01 1.69
C PRO A 220 -30.92 12.08 0.23
N TYR A 221 -31.57 13.19 -0.17
CA TYR A 221 -32.09 13.44 -1.51
C TYR A 221 -31.19 14.33 -2.38
N CYS A 222 -29.97 14.69 -1.96
CA CYS A 222 -29.07 15.53 -2.76
C CYS A 222 -28.78 14.95 -4.17
N LEU A 223 -28.77 13.61 -4.29
CA LEU A 223 -28.57 12.88 -5.55
C LEU A 223 -29.87 12.59 -6.33
N ALA A 224 -31.05 13.05 -5.90
CA ALA A 224 -32.33 12.67 -6.49
C ALA A 224 -32.47 13.08 -7.97
N CYS A 225 -32.04 14.29 -8.32
CA CYS A 225 -32.02 14.81 -9.69
C CYS A 225 -31.13 13.95 -10.61
N PHE A 226 -29.89 13.71 -10.21
CA PHE A 226 -28.95 12.92 -10.99
C PHE A 226 -29.34 11.45 -11.11
N ARG A 227 -29.95 10.87 -10.07
CA ARG A 227 -30.50 9.50 -10.09
C ARG A 227 -31.73 9.36 -10.99
N THR A 228 -32.56 10.39 -11.13
CA THR A 228 -33.67 10.37 -12.11
C THR A 228 -33.18 10.55 -13.55
N TRP A 229 -32.21 11.44 -13.79
CA TRP A 229 -31.47 11.52 -15.07
C TRP A 229 -30.85 10.17 -15.47
N SER A 230 -30.17 9.50 -14.53
CA SER A 230 -29.58 8.17 -14.73
C SER A 230 -30.63 7.11 -15.09
N LYS A 231 -31.82 7.16 -14.49
CA LYS A 231 -32.93 6.23 -14.77
C LYS A 231 -33.60 6.50 -16.13
N TYR A 232 -33.78 7.76 -16.51
CA TYR A 232 -34.29 8.16 -17.84
C TYR A 232 -33.44 7.57 -18.98
N TRP A 233 -32.12 7.84 -18.94
CA TRP A 233 -31.21 7.30 -19.96
C TRP A 233 -31.05 5.78 -19.88
N SER A 234 -31.10 5.18 -18.68
CA SER A 234 -31.07 3.70 -18.54
C SER A 234 -32.33 3.01 -19.10
N SER A 235 -33.44 3.74 -19.30
CA SER A 235 -34.71 3.19 -19.82
C SER A 235 -34.80 3.21 -21.35
N THR A 236 -33.96 4.00 -22.01
CA THR A 236 -34.01 4.23 -23.46
C THR A 236 -33.18 3.20 -24.22
N LYS A 237 -33.79 2.08 -24.61
CA LYS A 237 -33.13 1.05 -25.43
C LYS A 237 -32.83 1.56 -26.85
N GLY A 238 -31.58 1.39 -27.30
CA GLY A 238 -31.21 1.51 -28.72
C GLY A 238 -30.12 2.53 -29.05
N ALA A 239 -29.72 3.41 -28.12
CA ALA A 239 -28.63 4.36 -28.33
C ALA A 239 -27.41 4.00 -27.49
N PRO A 240 -26.23 3.71 -28.09
CA PRO A 240 -24.97 3.68 -27.34
C PRO A 240 -24.65 5.11 -26.89
N LEU A 241 -24.38 5.31 -25.59
CA LEU A 241 -24.11 6.60 -24.90
C LEU A 241 -24.56 7.84 -25.69
N ALA A 242 -25.84 8.20 -25.55
CA ALA A 242 -26.48 9.25 -26.36
C ALA A 242 -25.91 10.66 -26.10
N GLY A 243 -24.74 10.96 -26.67
CA GLY A 243 -24.01 12.22 -26.52
C GLY A 243 -24.63 13.39 -27.27
N GLY A 244 -23.84 14.45 -27.39
CA GLY A 244 -24.25 15.73 -27.96
C GLY A 244 -24.98 16.62 -26.95
N TYR A 245 -25.77 17.55 -27.48
CA TYR A 245 -26.37 18.65 -26.73
C TYR A 245 -27.86 18.40 -26.44
N GLY A 246 -28.34 19.01 -25.36
CA GLY A 246 -29.78 19.22 -25.17
C GLY A 246 -30.35 20.16 -26.25
N PHE A 247 -31.68 20.18 -26.38
CA PHE A 247 -32.37 21.04 -27.35
C PHE A 247 -32.06 22.53 -27.13
N ARG A 248 -32.10 23.33 -28.20
CA ARG A 248 -31.52 24.71 -28.29
C ARG A 248 -29.99 24.80 -28.05
N GLY A 249 -29.29 23.70 -27.75
CA GLY A 249 -27.82 23.66 -27.73
C GLY A 249 -27.16 24.24 -26.48
N SER A 250 -27.92 24.60 -25.45
CA SER A 250 -27.42 25.34 -24.27
C SER A 250 -26.45 24.56 -23.38
N VAL A 251 -26.66 23.24 -23.22
CA VAL A 251 -25.86 22.39 -22.32
C VAL A 251 -25.54 21.05 -23.00
N PRO A 252 -24.26 20.63 -23.07
CA PRO A 252 -23.87 19.28 -23.48
C PRO A 252 -24.37 18.23 -22.47
N ARG A 253 -24.87 17.08 -22.93
CA ARG A 253 -25.33 15.99 -22.04
C ARG A 253 -24.22 15.49 -21.11
N ARG A 254 -22.97 15.51 -21.58
CA ARG A 254 -21.78 15.21 -20.76
C ARG A 254 -21.62 16.12 -19.54
N GLN A 255 -22.10 17.37 -19.57
CA GLN A 255 -22.03 18.28 -18.42
C GLN A 255 -22.92 17.83 -17.27
N VAL A 256 -24.12 17.28 -17.54
CA VAL A 256 -24.97 16.74 -16.48
C VAL A 256 -24.31 15.53 -15.80
N TRP A 257 -23.58 14.72 -16.58
CA TRP A 257 -22.77 13.62 -16.03
C TRP A 257 -21.50 14.11 -15.31
N SER A 258 -20.89 15.24 -15.72
CA SER A 258 -19.78 15.85 -14.97
C SER A 258 -20.23 16.45 -13.64
N GLU A 259 -21.41 17.07 -13.56
CA GLU A 259 -21.98 17.55 -12.29
C GLU A 259 -22.37 16.38 -11.37
N TYR A 260 -22.91 15.29 -11.91
CA TYR A 260 -23.16 14.07 -11.13
C TYR A 260 -21.85 13.47 -10.58
N TYR A 261 -20.81 13.39 -11.42
CA TYR A 261 -19.50 12.92 -11.00
C TYR A 261 -18.86 13.86 -9.97
N TYR A 262 -19.03 15.17 -10.12
CA TYR A 262 -18.62 16.19 -9.15
C TYR A 262 -19.25 15.92 -7.79
N VAL A 263 -20.58 15.85 -7.69
CA VAL A 263 -21.28 15.67 -6.40
C VAL A 263 -20.94 14.34 -5.72
N LEU A 264 -20.81 13.24 -6.48
CA LEU A 264 -20.34 11.96 -5.94
C LEU A 264 -18.87 12.00 -5.48
N SER A 265 -18.03 12.81 -6.13
CA SER A 265 -16.64 13.03 -5.71
C SER A 265 -16.58 13.82 -4.40
N GLU A 266 -17.38 14.87 -4.23
CA GLU A 266 -17.43 15.65 -2.99
C GLU A 266 -17.89 14.79 -1.79
N ILE A 267 -18.90 13.93 -1.98
CA ILE A 267 -19.38 12.98 -0.95
C ILE A 267 -18.24 12.03 -0.52
N LEU A 268 -17.47 11.50 -1.48
CA LEU A 268 -16.29 10.65 -1.19
C LEU A 268 -15.15 11.42 -0.52
N GLN A 269 -14.90 12.67 -0.93
CA GLN A 269 -13.78 13.49 -0.45
C GLN A 269 -14.00 14.04 0.96
N GLN A 270 -15.25 14.07 1.44
CA GLN A 270 -15.67 14.56 2.76
C GLN A 270 -16.12 13.43 3.72
N ASP A 271 -15.86 12.16 3.38
CA ASP A 271 -16.34 10.91 4.04
C ASP A 271 -17.82 10.93 4.47
N LEU A 272 -18.67 11.54 3.63
CA LEU A 272 -20.08 11.72 3.97
C LEU A 272 -20.88 10.41 3.81
N PRO A 273 -21.90 10.18 4.64
CA PRO A 273 -22.72 8.97 4.56
C PRO A 273 -23.44 8.91 3.21
N TYR A 274 -23.41 7.72 2.59
CA TYR A 274 -24.03 7.48 1.28
C TYR A 274 -25.52 7.90 1.25
N PRO A 275 -25.91 8.90 0.44
CA PRO A 275 -27.30 9.34 0.38
C PRO A 275 -28.20 8.24 -0.18
N THR A 276 -29.26 7.88 0.52
CA THR A 276 -30.15 6.74 0.15
C THR A 276 -31.38 7.16 -0.67
N GLY A 277 -31.65 8.45 -0.83
CA GLY A 277 -32.82 8.99 -1.54
C GLY A 277 -32.87 8.52 -3.01
N HIS A 278 -33.93 7.76 -3.34
CA HIS A 278 -34.12 7.10 -4.64
C HIS A 278 -32.97 6.15 -5.09
N ALA A 279 -32.09 5.71 -4.18
CA ALA A 279 -31.08 4.70 -4.46
C ALA A 279 -31.74 3.34 -4.82
N PRO A 280 -31.06 2.47 -5.60
CA PRO A 280 -31.49 1.08 -5.75
C PRO A 280 -31.30 0.34 -4.42
N VAL A 281 -32.33 -0.37 -3.95
CA VAL A 281 -32.25 -1.14 -2.70
C VAL A 281 -31.37 -2.37 -2.92
N ASN A 282 -30.15 -2.34 -2.38
CA ASN A 282 -29.24 -3.47 -2.31
C ASN A 282 -28.93 -3.76 -0.83
N ASN A 283 -29.45 -4.90 -0.32
CA ASN A 283 -29.35 -5.25 1.10
C ASN A 283 -28.03 -5.95 1.47
N GLU A 284 -27.18 -6.29 0.49
CA GLU A 284 -25.97 -7.11 0.71
C GLU A 284 -24.67 -6.29 0.61
N ALA A 285 -24.71 -5.11 -0.01
CA ALA A 285 -23.53 -4.24 -0.20
C ALA A 285 -23.40 -3.17 0.91
N SER A 286 -22.17 -2.92 1.38
CA SER A 286 -21.88 -1.82 2.31
C SER A 286 -22.22 -0.45 1.70
N ALA A 287 -22.51 0.55 2.53
CA ALA A 287 -22.77 1.92 2.06
C ALA A 287 -21.62 2.50 1.23
N ARG A 288 -20.36 2.17 1.60
CA ARG A 288 -19.15 2.53 0.85
C ARG A 288 -19.06 1.79 -0.49
N ASN A 289 -19.43 0.51 -0.54
CA ASN A 289 -19.52 -0.25 -1.81
C ASN A 289 -20.62 0.28 -2.74
N GLN A 290 -21.77 0.70 -2.20
CA GLN A 290 -22.83 1.34 -2.97
C GLN A 290 -22.36 2.68 -3.57
N LEU A 291 -21.70 3.54 -2.76
CA LEU A 291 -21.06 4.77 -3.24
C LEU A 291 -20.02 4.50 -4.34
N ARG A 292 -19.09 3.55 -4.12
CA ARG A 292 -18.06 3.16 -5.11
C ARG A 292 -18.68 2.67 -6.43
N THR A 293 -19.76 1.89 -6.35
CA THR A 293 -20.44 1.32 -7.52
C THR A 293 -21.18 2.40 -8.31
N GLU A 294 -21.87 3.33 -7.64
CA GLU A 294 -22.54 4.47 -8.29
C GLU A 294 -21.51 5.41 -8.93
N LEU A 295 -20.43 5.75 -8.20
CA LEU A 295 -19.31 6.53 -8.71
C LEU A 295 -18.71 5.89 -9.98
N LYS A 296 -18.38 4.59 -9.96
CA LYS A 296 -17.80 3.88 -11.11
C LYS A 296 -18.75 3.87 -12.32
N LYS A 297 -20.07 3.73 -12.11
CA LYS A 297 -21.06 3.81 -13.20
C LYS A 297 -21.06 5.20 -13.85
N VAL A 298 -21.06 6.26 -13.04
CA VAL A 298 -21.09 7.65 -13.51
C VAL A 298 -19.77 8.04 -14.19
N GLU A 299 -18.64 7.64 -13.62
CA GLU A 299 -17.27 7.79 -14.14
C GLU A 299 -17.17 7.25 -15.57
N ILE A 300 -17.56 5.99 -15.80
CA ILE A 300 -17.50 5.33 -17.12
C ILE A 300 -18.40 6.04 -18.15
N ILE A 301 -19.60 6.50 -17.76
CA ILE A 301 -20.52 7.19 -18.68
C ILE A 301 -19.98 8.57 -19.05
N TYR A 302 -19.48 9.33 -18.08
CA TYR A 302 -18.89 10.65 -18.33
C TYR A 302 -17.62 10.54 -19.19
N GLN A 303 -16.70 9.63 -18.83
CA GLN A 303 -15.50 9.31 -19.59
C GLN A 303 -15.81 8.92 -21.04
N GLY A 304 -16.78 8.03 -21.25
CA GLY A 304 -17.16 7.55 -22.59
C GLY A 304 -17.67 8.68 -23.48
N LEU A 305 -18.51 9.57 -22.95
CA LEU A 305 -18.96 10.77 -23.66
C LEU A 305 -17.80 11.74 -23.92
N LEU A 306 -17.02 12.06 -22.88
CA LEU A 306 -15.89 12.98 -22.97
C LEU A 306 -14.86 12.53 -24.03
N PHE A 307 -14.49 11.25 -24.04
CA PHE A 307 -13.50 10.71 -24.98
C PHE A 307 -14.07 10.40 -26.38
N THR A 308 -15.39 10.35 -26.57
CA THR A 308 -15.98 10.25 -27.93
C THR A 308 -16.20 11.64 -28.55
N GLU A 309 -16.59 12.63 -27.76
CA GLU A 309 -16.81 14.01 -28.22
C GLU A 309 -15.48 14.79 -28.39
N THR A 310 -14.46 14.54 -27.57
CA THR A 310 -13.15 15.21 -27.69
C THR A 310 -12.29 14.66 -28.83
N LYS A 311 -11.71 15.57 -29.62
CA LYS A 311 -10.68 15.29 -30.63
C LYS A 311 -9.29 15.65 -30.06
N PHE A 312 -8.27 14.94 -30.52
CA PHE A 312 -6.87 15.23 -30.18
C PHE A 312 -6.55 16.72 -30.46
N PRO A 313 -5.80 17.41 -29.59
CA PRO A 313 -5.48 18.83 -29.75
C PRO A 313 -4.68 19.12 -31.02
N ARG A 314 -4.87 20.32 -31.56
CA ARG A 314 -3.91 20.92 -32.49
C ARG A 314 -2.75 21.55 -31.70
N ALA A 315 -1.71 22.00 -32.39
CA ALA A 315 -0.53 22.60 -31.76
C ALA A 315 -0.82 23.90 -30.99
N ASP A 316 -1.99 24.49 -31.22
CA ASP A 316 -2.54 25.73 -30.66
C ASP A 316 -3.75 25.51 -29.73
N GLU A 317 -4.15 24.27 -29.46
CA GLU A 317 -5.35 23.95 -28.68
C GLU A 317 -5.05 23.15 -27.40
N GLU A 318 -5.54 23.60 -26.25
CA GLU A 318 -5.50 22.86 -24.97
C GLU A 318 -6.78 22.01 -24.74
N ARG A 319 -6.79 21.19 -23.68
CA ARG A 319 -7.91 20.29 -23.31
C ARG A 319 -8.19 20.27 -21.78
N PRO A 320 -8.43 21.43 -21.13
CA PRO A 320 -8.55 21.52 -19.67
C PRO A 320 -9.70 20.70 -19.06
N GLU A 321 -10.75 20.40 -19.82
CA GLU A 321 -11.86 19.53 -19.40
C GLU A 321 -11.41 18.07 -19.15
N VAL A 322 -10.47 17.57 -19.96
CA VAL A 322 -9.87 16.23 -19.80
C VAL A 322 -8.96 16.20 -18.58
N GLU A 323 -8.21 17.29 -18.35
CA GLU A 323 -7.29 17.40 -17.22
C GLU A 323 -8.02 17.63 -15.88
N GLU A 324 -9.13 18.37 -15.88
CA GLU A 324 -10.08 18.46 -14.75
C GLU A 324 -10.64 17.08 -14.39
N PHE A 325 -11.10 16.32 -15.40
CA PHE A 325 -11.58 14.96 -15.18
C PHE A 325 -10.49 14.04 -14.60
N VAL A 326 -9.30 14.02 -15.21
CA VAL A 326 -8.15 13.23 -14.71
C VAL A 326 -7.77 13.62 -13.29
N ARG A 327 -7.68 14.91 -12.97
CA ARG A 327 -7.35 15.37 -11.61
C ARG A 327 -8.37 14.88 -10.58
N ARG A 328 -9.66 14.91 -10.92
CA ARG A 328 -10.76 14.45 -10.06
C ARG A 328 -10.78 12.92 -9.90
N VAL A 329 -10.54 12.17 -10.97
CA VAL A 329 -10.30 10.71 -10.91
C VAL A 329 -9.15 10.40 -9.97
N MET A 330 -8.05 11.14 -10.05
CA MET A 330 -6.85 10.92 -9.22
C MET A 330 -7.03 11.34 -7.76
N GLN A 331 -7.79 12.40 -7.47
CA GLN A 331 -8.21 12.75 -6.10
C GLN A 331 -9.05 11.62 -5.47
N ASN A 332 -10.05 11.12 -6.21
CA ASN A 332 -10.91 10.03 -5.78
C ASN A 332 -10.11 8.72 -5.58
N TRP A 333 -9.24 8.37 -6.53
CA TRP A 333 -8.34 7.21 -6.45
C TRP A 333 -7.38 7.29 -5.25
N THR A 334 -6.86 8.47 -4.92
CA THR A 334 -5.96 8.67 -3.76
C THR A 334 -6.65 8.35 -2.42
N ILE A 335 -7.98 8.48 -2.36
CA ILE A 335 -8.79 8.07 -1.20
C ILE A 335 -9.12 6.57 -1.27
N LEU A 336 -9.64 6.10 -2.41
CA LEU A 336 -10.08 4.71 -2.60
C LEU A 336 -8.94 3.69 -2.53
N ASN A 337 -7.74 4.04 -2.99
CA ASN A 337 -6.52 3.25 -2.82
C ASN A 337 -5.92 3.40 -1.39
N GLY A 338 -6.33 4.42 -0.64
CA GLY A 338 -5.90 4.68 0.73
C GLY A 338 -6.34 3.60 1.73
N ARG A 339 -5.71 3.58 2.91
CA ARG A 339 -5.91 2.51 3.92
C ARG A 339 -7.24 2.59 4.68
N GLY A 340 -7.96 3.72 4.60
CA GLY A 340 -9.29 3.87 5.23
C GLY A 340 -10.43 3.18 4.48
N TRP A 341 -10.18 2.64 3.29
CA TRP A 341 -11.11 1.82 2.51
C TRP A 341 -10.67 0.34 2.52
N ARG A 342 -11.61 -0.58 2.73
CA ARG A 342 -11.33 -2.03 2.72
C ARG A 342 -11.45 -2.58 1.30
N GLU A 343 -10.71 -3.65 0.97
CA GLU A 343 -10.84 -4.33 -0.33
C GLU A 343 -12.30 -4.77 -0.61
N GLN A 344 -13.01 -5.18 0.44
CA GLN A 344 -14.43 -5.55 0.38
C GLN A 344 -15.34 -4.38 -0.05
N ASP A 345 -15.02 -3.14 0.34
CA ASP A 345 -15.79 -1.96 -0.07
C ASP A 345 -15.55 -1.61 -1.54
N LEU A 346 -14.37 -1.92 -2.09
CA LEU A 346 -14.00 -1.55 -3.46
C LEU A 346 -14.66 -2.43 -4.54
N GLY A 347 -15.13 -3.62 -4.16
CA GLY A 347 -15.86 -4.55 -5.03
C GLY A 347 -14.97 -5.57 -5.75
N ALA A 348 -15.49 -6.17 -6.81
CA ALA A 348 -14.81 -7.24 -7.54
C ALA A 348 -13.46 -6.80 -8.11
N GLY A 349 -12.38 -7.46 -7.69
CA GLY A 349 -11.00 -7.13 -8.07
C GLY A 349 -10.37 -5.99 -7.27
N GLY A 350 -11.03 -5.47 -6.22
CA GLY A 350 -10.42 -4.60 -5.21
C GLY A 350 -9.68 -3.36 -5.74
N ARG A 351 -8.62 -2.96 -5.03
CA ARG A 351 -7.67 -1.89 -5.42
C ARG A 351 -6.95 -2.15 -6.75
N GLU A 352 -6.73 -3.41 -7.13
CA GLU A 352 -6.06 -3.79 -8.38
C GLU A 352 -6.92 -3.37 -9.58
N SER A 353 -8.19 -3.75 -9.59
CA SER A 353 -9.15 -3.38 -10.64
C SER A 353 -9.50 -1.88 -10.65
N LEU A 354 -9.38 -1.21 -9.49
CA LEU A 354 -9.50 0.24 -9.36
C LEU A 354 -8.31 0.91 -10.07
N SER A 355 -7.08 0.51 -9.76
CA SER A 355 -5.87 1.10 -10.33
C SER A 355 -5.69 0.74 -11.81
N HIS A 356 -6.19 -0.42 -12.25
CA HIS A 356 -6.31 -0.74 -13.67
C HIS A 356 -7.25 0.21 -14.41
N GLY A 357 -8.50 0.38 -13.94
CA GLY A 357 -9.45 1.27 -14.59
C GLY A 357 -9.00 2.74 -14.62
N VAL A 358 -8.24 3.18 -13.61
CA VAL A 358 -7.61 4.51 -13.61
C VAL A 358 -6.45 4.58 -14.60
N LEU A 359 -5.62 3.53 -14.73
CA LEU A 359 -4.57 3.46 -15.75
C LEU A 359 -5.14 3.49 -17.17
N ASP A 360 -6.21 2.74 -17.45
CA ASP A 360 -6.94 2.79 -18.72
C ASP A 360 -7.47 4.21 -19.02
N THR A 361 -7.94 4.90 -17.97
CA THR A 361 -8.42 6.28 -18.05
C THR A 361 -7.31 7.28 -18.33
N LEU A 362 -6.14 7.12 -17.71
CA LEU A 362 -4.95 7.94 -17.96
C LEU A 362 -4.39 7.72 -19.37
N ASN A 363 -4.33 6.47 -19.83
CA ASN A 363 -3.91 6.15 -21.20
C ASN A 363 -4.90 6.71 -22.24
N GLY A 364 -6.20 6.62 -21.97
CA GLY A 364 -7.23 7.28 -22.79
C GLY A 364 -7.10 8.80 -22.79
N ALA A 365 -6.77 9.44 -21.67
CA ALA A 365 -6.51 10.87 -21.58
C ALA A 365 -5.22 11.28 -22.31
N ALA A 366 -4.16 10.47 -22.24
CA ALA A 366 -2.93 10.68 -23.00
C ALA A 366 -3.19 10.62 -24.51
N ALA A 367 -4.07 9.73 -24.98
CA ALA A 367 -4.53 9.70 -26.38
C ALA A 367 -5.47 10.87 -26.77
N LYS A 368 -5.76 11.80 -25.85
CA LYS A 368 -6.62 12.98 -26.04
C LYS A 368 -5.95 14.31 -25.66
N THR A 369 -4.69 14.29 -25.23
CA THR A 369 -3.90 15.45 -24.81
C THR A 369 -2.52 15.40 -25.47
N TYR A 370 -1.75 16.48 -25.40
CA TYR A 370 -0.38 16.53 -25.93
C TYR A 370 0.55 17.13 -24.88
N HIS A 371 1.60 16.38 -24.50
CA HIS A 371 2.60 16.77 -23.48
C HIS A 371 2.05 17.21 -22.11
N SER A 372 0.80 16.85 -21.76
CA SER A 372 0.16 17.18 -20.48
C SER A 372 0.98 16.67 -19.29
N THR A 373 1.55 17.60 -18.52
CA THR A 373 2.37 17.24 -17.34
C THR A 373 1.55 16.59 -16.21
N PRO A 374 0.27 16.97 -15.95
CA PRO A 374 -0.56 16.25 -14.99
C PRO A 374 -0.76 14.77 -15.35
N VAL A 375 -1.04 14.46 -16.62
CA VAL A 375 -1.28 13.07 -17.06
C VAL A 375 -0.03 12.21 -16.86
N LEU A 376 1.15 12.70 -17.21
CA LEU A 376 2.41 11.96 -17.03
C LEU A 376 2.79 11.75 -15.57
N ARG A 377 2.60 12.75 -14.71
CA ARG A 377 2.78 12.63 -13.25
C ARG A 377 1.81 11.61 -12.64
N HIS A 378 0.56 11.61 -13.11
CA HIS A 378 -0.43 10.65 -12.64
C HIS A 378 -0.17 9.23 -13.15
N LEU A 379 0.32 9.05 -14.39
CA LEU A 379 0.83 7.76 -14.89
C LEU A 379 1.97 7.21 -14.03
N PHE A 380 2.99 8.03 -13.73
CA PHE A 380 4.06 7.67 -12.78
C PHE A 380 3.47 7.21 -11.43
N THR A 381 2.50 7.96 -10.88
CA THR A 381 1.88 7.65 -9.58
C THR A 381 1.12 6.32 -9.59
N VAL A 382 0.39 6.00 -10.66
CA VAL A 382 -0.44 4.79 -10.76
C VAL A 382 0.38 3.54 -11.08
N HIS A 383 1.38 3.63 -11.98
CA HIS A 383 2.33 2.53 -12.21
C HIS A 383 3.14 2.22 -10.94
N LEU A 384 3.63 3.24 -10.22
CA LEU A 384 4.29 3.07 -8.92
C LEU A 384 3.38 2.36 -7.92
N ALA A 385 2.09 2.69 -7.88
CA ALA A 385 1.11 2.03 -7.02
C ALA A 385 0.77 0.59 -7.45
N ARG A 386 1.06 0.20 -8.69
CA ARG A 386 0.94 -1.18 -9.21
C ARG A 386 2.24 -1.99 -9.10
N ALA A 387 3.29 -1.42 -8.49
CA ALA A 387 4.65 -1.97 -8.50
C ALA A 387 5.26 -2.16 -9.92
N GLU A 388 4.76 -1.40 -10.90
CA GLU A 388 5.27 -1.32 -12.28
C GLU A 388 6.36 -0.24 -12.35
N PHE A 389 7.48 -0.51 -11.67
CA PHE A 389 8.49 0.52 -11.39
C PHE A 389 9.19 1.03 -12.64
N ASP A 390 9.46 0.18 -13.62
CA ASP A 390 10.19 0.59 -14.83
C ASP A 390 9.32 1.48 -15.72
N GLU A 391 8.04 1.14 -15.90
CA GLU A 391 7.02 2.00 -16.53
C GLU A 391 6.84 3.33 -15.76
N ALA A 392 6.77 3.27 -14.43
CA ALA A 392 6.65 4.45 -13.58
C ALA A 392 7.84 5.41 -13.77
N PHE A 393 9.08 4.91 -13.73
CA PHE A 393 10.26 5.74 -13.89
C PHE A 393 10.47 6.22 -15.34
N MET A 394 9.97 5.50 -16.35
CA MET A 394 9.90 6.00 -17.73
C MET A 394 8.88 7.14 -17.90
N ALA A 395 7.70 7.06 -17.24
CA ALA A 395 6.74 8.14 -17.18
C ALA A 395 7.30 9.38 -16.44
N PHE A 396 7.96 9.16 -15.30
CA PHE A 396 8.65 10.22 -14.55
C PHE A 396 9.79 10.88 -15.35
N GLY A 397 10.62 10.09 -16.04
CA GLY A 397 11.69 10.62 -16.89
C GLY A 397 11.14 11.49 -18.03
N SER A 398 10.02 11.07 -18.62
CA SER A 398 9.30 11.83 -19.66
C SER A 398 8.72 13.15 -19.11
N TYR A 399 8.09 13.10 -17.94
CA TYR A 399 7.60 14.27 -17.20
C TYR A 399 8.72 15.26 -16.90
N LEU A 400 9.81 14.81 -16.28
CA LEU A 400 10.94 15.65 -15.89
C LEU A 400 11.63 16.28 -17.11
N ALA A 401 11.73 15.55 -18.22
CA ALA A 401 12.27 16.07 -19.47
C ALA A 401 11.38 17.16 -20.11
N LEU A 402 10.05 17.07 -19.98
CA LEU A 402 9.13 18.12 -20.43
C LEU A 402 9.17 19.34 -19.51
N ILE A 403 9.13 19.14 -18.19
CA ILE A 403 9.24 20.20 -17.17
C ILE A 403 10.54 21.01 -17.35
N LYS A 404 11.70 20.34 -17.46
CA LYS A 404 13.00 21.03 -17.68
C LYS A 404 13.00 21.84 -18.97
N LYS A 405 12.45 21.31 -20.07
CA LYS A 405 12.30 22.04 -21.33
C LYS A 405 11.30 23.20 -21.24
N GLY A 406 10.24 23.05 -20.46
CA GLY A 406 9.22 24.08 -20.21
C GLY A 406 9.76 25.25 -19.40
N ARG A 407 10.31 25.00 -18.21
CA ARG A 407 10.97 26.05 -17.38
C ARG A 407 12.06 26.77 -18.19
N ALA A 408 12.84 26.06 -18.99
CA ALA A 408 13.85 26.66 -19.87
C ALA A 408 13.29 27.49 -21.06
N ARG A 409 12.00 27.35 -21.43
CA ARG A 409 11.30 28.26 -22.37
C ARG A 409 10.70 29.46 -21.63
N VAL A 410 10.04 29.23 -20.49
CA VAL A 410 9.48 30.29 -19.63
C VAL A 410 10.58 31.30 -19.25
N LEU A 411 11.74 30.82 -18.75
CA LEU A 411 12.90 31.66 -18.41
C LEU A 411 13.50 32.43 -19.60
N LYS A 412 13.32 31.95 -20.84
CA LYS A 412 13.85 32.61 -22.06
C LYS A 412 12.86 33.58 -22.72
N THR A 413 11.57 33.45 -22.43
CA THR A 413 10.49 34.20 -23.10
C THR A 413 9.75 35.15 -22.16
N GLY A 414 9.82 34.94 -20.85
CA GLY A 414 9.04 35.70 -19.85
C GLY A 414 7.55 35.32 -19.82
N HIS A 415 7.09 34.41 -20.69
CA HIS A 415 5.70 33.96 -20.74
C HIS A 415 5.53 32.66 -19.95
N ALA A 416 4.58 32.65 -19.02
CA ALA A 416 4.19 31.43 -18.32
C ALA A 416 3.42 30.49 -19.27
N GLU A 417 3.75 29.21 -19.26
CA GLU A 417 3.05 28.16 -20.02
C GLU A 417 1.99 27.49 -19.12
N PRO A 418 0.67 27.70 -19.34
CA PRO A 418 -0.37 27.21 -18.42
C PRO A 418 -0.48 25.69 -18.31
N ALA A 419 -0.02 24.97 -19.33
CA ALA A 419 0.00 23.51 -19.40
C ALA A 419 1.17 22.85 -18.63
N LEU A 420 2.00 23.63 -17.93
CA LEU A 420 3.03 23.10 -17.02
C LEU A 420 2.50 23.05 -15.59
N ASP A 421 2.86 21.98 -14.87
CA ASP A 421 2.73 21.89 -13.43
C ASP A 421 3.53 23.02 -12.74
N ASP A 422 3.00 23.52 -11.62
CA ASP A 422 3.66 24.55 -10.83
C ASP A 422 4.88 24.01 -10.06
N ASP A 423 5.77 24.92 -9.64
CA ASP A 423 7.01 24.55 -8.95
C ASP A 423 6.79 23.72 -7.67
N ALA A 424 5.66 23.85 -6.95
CA ALA A 424 5.40 23.01 -5.78
C ALA A 424 5.07 21.56 -6.19
N THR A 425 4.12 21.38 -7.11
CA THR A 425 3.77 20.05 -7.67
C THR A 425 4.99 19.35 -8.29
N MET A 426 5.85 20.12 -8.97
CA MET A 426 7.10 19.66 -9.56
C MET A 426 8.10 19.15 -8.51
N LEU A 427 8.35 19.95 -7.46
CA LEU A 427 9.24 19.59 -6.34
C LEU A 427 8.72 18.35 -5.57
N GLU A 428 7.42 18.25 -5.34
CA GLU A 428 6.80 17.09 -4.68
C GLU A 428 6.93 15.82 -5.52
N THR A 429 6.80 15.93 -6.85
CA THR A 429 6.92 14.78 -7.76
C THR A 429 8.34 14.22 -7.82
N ILE A 430 9.36 15.11 -7.85
CA ILE A 430 10.76 14.69 -7.76
C ILE A 430 11.05 14.05 -6.39
N SER A 431 10.51 14.64 -5.31
CA SER A 431 10.63 14.10 -3.95
C SER A 431 10.01 12.70 -3.82
N SER A 432 8.84 12.47 -4.42
CA SER A 432 8.19 11.16 -4.52
C SER A 432 9.02 10.14 -5.30
N ALA A 433 9.61 10.54 -6.44
CA ALA A 433 10.48 9.66 -7.22
C ALA A 433 11.75 9.28 -6.45
N ILE A 434 12.38 10.23 -5.75
CA ILE A 434 13.52 9.96 -4.85
C ILE A 434 13.11 8.99 -3.75
N ALA A 435 11.97 9.21 -3.08
CA ALA A 435 11.47 8.30 -2.05
C ALA A 435 11.20 6.88 -2.59
N ALA A 436 10.70 6.75 -3.83
CA ALA A 436 10.44 5.46 -4.47
C ALA A 436 11.74 4.71 -4.78
N TYR A 437 12.73 5.38 -5.40
CA TYR A 437 14.07 4.82 -5.62
C TYR A 437 14.70 4.37 -4.29
N CYS A 438 14.58 5.18 -3.23
CA CYS A 438 15.13 4.89 -1.90
C CYS A 438 14.35 3.84 -1.09
N ARG A 439 13.10 3.50 -1.44
CA ARG A 439 12.29 2.48 -0.73
C ARG A 439 12.39 1.10 -1.39
N TYR A 440 12.41 1.06 -2.71
CA TYR A 440 12.21 -0.17 -3.50
C TYR A 440 13.41 -0.54 -4.38
N GLY A 441 14.35 0.36 -4.62
CA GLY A 441 15.45 0.14 -5.55
C GLY A 441 16.77 -0.28 -4.88
N GLY A 442 17.59 -1.01 -5.65
CA GLY A 442 18.97 -1.36 -5.27
C GLY A 442 19.97 -0.21 -5.48
N ARG A 443 21.26 -0.58 -5.59
CA ARG A 443 22.38 0.36 -5.68
C ARG A 443 22.26 1.39 -6.81
N ASP A 444 21.89 0.95 -8.01
CA ASP A 444 21.74 1.81 -9.19
C ASP A 444 20.58 2.81 -9.06
N ALA A 445 19.56 2.46 -8.27
CA ALA A 445 18.46 3.35 -7.92
C ALA A 445 18.89 4.38 -6.86
N ALA A 446 19.70 3.99 -5.88
CA ALA A 446 20.30 4.93 -4.92
C ALA A 446 21.23 5.95 -5.62
N GLU A 447 21.91 5.57 -6.69
CA GLU A 447 22.70 6.50 -7.52
C GLU A 447 21.80 7.52 -8.25
N LYS A 448 20.71 7.05 -8.89
CA LYS A 448 19.69 7.92 -9.51
C LYS A 448 19.01 8.86 -8.51
N ALA A 449 18.72 8.37 -7.29
CA ALA A 449 18.21 9.18 -6.20
C ALA A 449 19.20 10.27 -5.78
N ARG A 450 20.50 9.94 -5.69
CA ARG A 450 21.56 10.92 -5.41
C ARG A 450 21.66 11.97 -6.51
N SER A 451 21.63 11.61 -7.79
CA SER A 451 21.69 12.60 -8.87
C SER A 451 20.48 13.53 -8.85
N LEU A 452 19.27 12.99 -8.63
CA LEU A 452 18.06 13.82 -8.49
C LEU A 452 18.12 14.73 -7.25
N ALA A 453 18.72 14.28 -6.13
CA ALA A 453 18.91 15.09 -4.94
C ALA A 453 20.00 16.19 -5.07
N ILE A 454 20.84 16.12 -6.10
CA ILE A 454 21.76 17.21 -6.47
C ILE A 454 21.02 18.23 -7.34
N GLU A 455 20.33 17.77 -8.40
CA GLU A 455 19.48 18.65 -9.23
C GLU A 455 18.44 19.41 -8.38
N LEU A 456 17.80 18.71 -7.43
CA LEU A 456 16.79 19.28 -6.55
C LEU A 456 17.36 20.37 -5.60
N GLU A 457 18.64 20.26 -5.22
CA GLU A 457 19.33 21.31 -4.46
C GLU A 457 19.59 22.57 -5.29
N GLU A 458 19.87 22.41 -6.58
CA GLU A 458 20.04 23.51 -7.53
C GLU A 458 18.69 24.20 -7.79
N LEU A 459 17.63 23.43 -8.08
CA LEU A 459 16.28 23.96 -8.27
C LEU A 459 15.75 24.72 -7.04
N VAL A 460 16.04 24.24 -5.82
CA VAL A 460 15.65 24.96 -4.58
C VAL A 460 16.38 26.29 -4.45
N LYS A 461 17.64 26.41 -4.90
CA LYS A 461 18.38 27.68 -4.91
C LYS A 461 17.77 28.63 -5.95
N GLU A 462 17.58 28.19 -7.19
CA GLU A 462 16.91 28.96 -8.25
C GLU A 462 15.59 29.57 -7.77
N ILE A 463 14.69 28.73 -7.22
CA ILE A 463 13.36 29.12 -6.76
C ILE A 463 13.43 30.04 -5.53
N SER A 464 14.45 29.90 -4.67
CA SER A 464 14.65 30.74 -3.49
C SER A 464 15.23 32.11 -3.83
N GLU A 465 16.06 32.20 -4.87
CA GLU A 465 16.72 33.41 -5.35
C GLU A 465 15.84 34.22 -6.31
N ALA A 466 15.00 33.55 -7.12
CA ALA A 466 14.07 34.18 -8.08
C ALA A 466 12.87 34.91 -7.44
N ARG A 467 12.97 35.35 -6.19
CA ARG A 467 11.94 36.14 -5.50
C ARG A 467 11.88 37.54 -6.13
N PRO A 468 10.77 37.96 -6.77
CA PRO A 468 10.64 39.33 -7.22
C PRO A 468 10.61 40.29 -6.03
N SER A 469 11.25 41.44 -6.18
CA SER A 469 11.03 42.60 -5.32
C SER A 469 9.55 43.01 -5.39
N LEU A 470 8.98 43.37 -4.24
CA LEU A 470 7.55 43.67 -4.12
C LEU A 470 7.16 44.97 -4.84
N GLU A 471 6.68 44.85 -6.08
CA GLU A 471 5.90 45.89 -6.76
C GLU A 471 4.49 45.35 -7.10
N ASP A 472 3.50 46.08 -6.59
CA ASP A 472 2.04 45.95 -6.65
C ASP A 472 1.32 44.76 -7.33
N GLY A 473 0.44 44.15 -6.53
CA GLY A 473 -0.96 43.94 -6.94
C GLY A 473 -1.35 42.64 -7.64
N MET A 474 -0.40 41.84 -8.13
CA MET A 474 -0.74 40.54 -8.74
C MET A 474 -0.99 39.44 -7.69
N PRO A 475 -1.96 38.52 -7.91
CA PRO A 475 -2.29 37.46 -6.96
C PRO A 475 -1.19 36.39 -6.85
N LEU A 476 -1.08 35.79 -5.66
CA LEU A 476 0.00 34.90 -5.18
C LEU A 476 0.15 33.52 -5.90
N ARG A 477 -0.10 33.42 -7.20
CA ARG A 477 0.23 32.21 -7.98
C ARG A 477 1.75 32.11 -8.17
N GLY A 478 2.37 31.08 -7.58
CA GLY A 478 3.80 30.76 -7.75
C GLY A 478 4.61 30.69 -6.44
N ARG A 479 4.06 31.09 -5.29
CA ARG A 479 4.75 30.91 -4.00
C ARG A 479 4.65 29.45 -3.54
N VAL A 480 5.74 28.69 -3.68
CA VAL A 480 5.86 27.32 -3.15
C VAL A 480 5.55 27.30 -1.63
N PRO A 481 4.66 26.39 -1.15
CA PRO A 481 4.34 26.26 0.27
C PRO A 481 5.55 25.88 1.13
N ALA A 482 5.53 26.34 2.39
CA ALA A 482 6.61 26.05 3.33
C ALA A 482 6.79 24.54 3.59
N HIS A 483 5.70 23.78 3.68
CA HIS A 483 5.75 22.33 3.86
C HIS A 483 6.37 21.59 2.66
N THR A 484 6.23 22.10 1.43
CA THR A 484 6.84 21.50 0.23
C THR A 484 8.36 21.53 0.32
N PHE A 485 8.96 22.60 0.85
CA PHE A 485 10.40 22.64 1.12
C PHE A 485 10.84 21.61 2.18
N ALA A 486 10.04 21.37 3.23
CA ALA A 486 10.34 20.33 4.21
C ALA A 486 10.33 18.91 3.57
N ILE A 487 9.39 18.64 2.67
CA ILE A 487 9.32 17.38 1.89
C ILE A 487 10.55 17.23 0.98
N VAL A 488 11.00 18.31 0.34
CA VAL A 488 12.23 18.33 -0.48
C VAL A 488 13.48 18.04 0.36
N TRP A 489 13.66 18.74 1.49
CA TRP A 489 14.80 18.47 2.39
C TRP A 489 14.77 17.05 2.96
N GLN A 490 13.58 16.50 3.23
CA GLN A 490 13.37 15.11 3.63
C GLN A 490 13.84 14.15 2.53
N ALA A 491 13.38 14.33 1.28
CA ALA A 491 13.77 13.49 0.14
C ALA A 491 15.27 13.54 -0.15
N MET A 492 15.88 14.74 -0.14
CA MET A 492 17.33 14.91 -0.27
C MET A 492 18.09 14.16 0.82
N GLY A 493 17.65 14.27 2.07
CA GLY A 493 18.24 13.55 3.20
C GLY A 493 18.19 12.04 3.02
N LEU A 494 17.06 11.50 2.58
CA LEU A 494 16.87 10.07 2.29
C LEU A 494 17.78 9.57 1.15
N ALA A 495 17.97 10.37 0.09
CA ALA A 495 18.86 10.03 -1.02
C ALA A 495 20.33 9.96 -0.58
N TYR A 496 20.82 10.97 0.14
CA TYR A 496 22.20 10.99 0.64
C TYR A 496 22.42 9.87 1.67
N ALA A 497 21.45 9.58 2.55
CA ALA A 497 21.52 8.49 3.51
C ALA A 497 21.62 7.10 2.83
N GLN A 498 20.73 6.77 1.88
CA GLN A 498 20.81 5.50 1.15
C GLN A 498 22.12 5.39 0.35
N TRP A 499 22.60 6.47 -0.27
CA TRP A 499 23.87 6.44 -0.98
C TRP A 499 25.09 6.23 -0.05
N ALA A 500 25.07 6.72 1.20
CA ALA A 500 26.15 6.48 2.16
C ALA A 500 26.36 4.99 2.48
N ARG A 501 25.28 4.19 2.49
CA ARG A 501 25.34 2.73 2.62
C ARG A 501 25.88 2.03 1.36
N MET A 502 25.63 2.61 0.18
CA MET A 502 25.89 1.99 -1.14
C MET A 502 27.21 2.42 -1.82
N THR A 503 27.86 3.46 -1.31
CA THR A 503 29.19 3.90 -1.79
C THR A 503 30.30 2.94 -1.33
N TYR A 504 31.34 2.76 -2.17
CA TYR A 504 32.61 2.12 -1.80
C TYR A 504 33.63 3.11 -1.22
N ASP A 505 33.42 4.40 -1.44
CA ASP A 505 34.29 5.47 -0.94
C ASP A 505 34.02 5.70 0.55
N SER A 506 35.00 5.33 1.38
CA SER A 506 34.92 5.44 2.83
C SER A 506 35.26 6.83 3.37
N GLU A 507 35.95 7.67 2.59
CA GLU A 507 36.28 9.05 2.99
C GLU A 507 35.10 9.97 2.69
N ALA A 508 34.48 9.83 1.51
CA ALA A 508 33.27 10.57 1.20
C ALA A 508 32.06 10.13 2.03
N ARG A 509 32.02 8.89 2.55
CA ARG A 509 30.86 8.34 3.29
C ARG A 509 30.43 9.23 4.45
N THR A 510 31.36 9.65 5.31
CA THR A 510 31.06 10.47 6.50
C THR A 510 30.49 11.83 6.10
N HIS A 511 31.13 12.52 5.16
CA HIS A 511 30.64 13.79 4.61
C HIS A 511 29.25 13.66 3.94
N ILE A 512 28.95 12.53 3.29
CA ILE A 512 27.63 12.24 2.73
C ILE A 512 26.59 12.03 3.85
N GLN A 513 26.94 11.33 4.94
CA GLN A 513 26.08 11.17 6.11
C GLN A 513 25.82 12.52 6.80
N ASP A 514 26.83 13.37 6.98
CA ASP A 514 26.68 14.70 7.59
C ASP A 514 25.81 15.62 6.72
N LYS A 515 25.93 15.53 5.38
CA LYS A 515 25.02 16.22 4.45
C LYS A 515 23.59 15.69 4.58
N ALA A 516 23.39 14.38 4.73
CA ALA A 516 22.09 13.77 4.96
C ALA A 516 21.47 14.22 6.30
N ILE A 517 22.22 14.19 7.41
CA ILE A 517 21.81 14.73 8.72
C ILE A 517 21.39 16.20 8.58
N THR A 518 22.19 17.01 7.90
CA THR A 518 21.89 18.44 7.68
C THR A 518 20.58 18.65 6.93
N CYS A 519 20.29 17.83 5.91
CA CYS A 519 19.03 17.90 5.17
C CYS A 519 17.84 17.44 6.04
N LEU A 520 17.96 16.33 6.77
CA LEU A 520 16.90 15.82 7.64
C LEU A 520 16.63 16.74 8.84
N ARG A 521 17.65 17.39 9.42
CA ARG A 521 17.50 18.44 10.45
C ARG A 521 16.73 19.65 9.89
N LYS A 522 17.08 20.13 8.69
CA LYS A 522 16.32 21.21 8.02
C LYS A 522 14.86 20.84 7.79
N ALA A 523 14.58 19.60 7.35
CA ALA A 523 13.22 19.10 7.16
C ALA A 523 12.36 19.03 8.44
N LEU A 524 12.98 19.17 9.63
CA LEU A 524 12.31 19.26 10.93
C LEU A 524 12.32 20.68 11.54
N SER A 525 12.77 21.70 10.80
CA SER A 525 12.77 23.08 11.31
C SER A 525 11.34 23.63 11.43
N PRO A 526 10.98 24.31 12.55
CA PRO A 526 9.70 25.00 12.69
C PRO A 526 9.51 26.14 11.67
N ASP A 527 10.57 26.60 10.99
CA ASP A 527 10.49 27.57 9.89
C ASP A 527 9.52 27.13 8.77
N PHE A 528 9.34 25.81 8.60
CA PHE A 528 8.44 25.24 7.60
C PHE A 528 6.98 25.09 8.06
N GLY A 529 6.67 25.48 9.30
CA GLY A 529 5.31 25.65 9.80
C GLY A 529 4.50 24.36 9.92
N ARG A 530 5.15 23.23 10.22
CA ARG A 530 4.55 21.89 10.31
C ARG A 530 5.08 21.13 11.52
N ALA A 531 4.28 20.21 12.06
CA ALA A 531 4.72 19.28 13.10
C ALA A 531 5.81 18.30 12.61
N ALA A 532 6.47 17.63 13.55
CA ALA A 532 7.64 16.82 13.25
C ALA A 532 7.27 15.49 12.55
N ASP A 533 7.73 15.31 11.31
CA ASP A 533 7.36 14.16 10.47
C ASP A 533 8.06 12.86 10.95
N VAL A 534 7.25 11.89 11.39
CA VAL A 534 7.70 10.57 11.89
C VAL A 534 8.74 9.90 10.99
N ARG A 535 8.61 10.04 9.66
CA ARG A 535 9.51 9.40 8.69
C ARG A 535 10.88 10.10 8.66
N THR A 536 10.90 11.43 8.81
CA THR A 536 12.15 12.20 8.92
C THR A 536 12.85 11.93 10.25
N ILE A 537 12.09 11.88 11.35
CA ILE A 537 12.57 11.50 12.69
C ILE A 537 13.20 10.11 12.65
N PHE A 538 12.51 9.14 12.03
CA PHE A 538 13.00 7.78 11.86
C PHE A 538 14.31 7.73 11.07
N ALA A 539 14.33 8.33 9.87
CA ALA A 539 15.52 8.37 9.02
C ALA A 539 16.71 9.02 9.73
N LEU A 540 16.48 10.14 10.43
CA LEU A 540 17.52 10.85 11.19
C LEU A 540 17.99 10.03 12.41
N GLY A 541 17.08 9.36 13.12
CA GLY A 541 17.41 8.50 14.25
C GLY A 541 18.27 7.29 13.87
N VAL A 542 17.94 6.61 12.75
CA VAL A 542 18.75 5.51 12.20
C VAL A 542 20.13 6.02 11.78
N LEU A 543 20.19 7.16 11.08
CA LEU A 543 21.44 7.74 10.60
C LEU A 543 22.36 8.23 11.74
N LEU A 544 21.78 8.76 12.82
CA LEU A 544 22.50 9.09 14.06
C LEU A 544 22.98 7.84 14.80
N ALA A 545 22.23 6.74 14.77
CA ALA A 545 22.64 5.45 15.32
C ALA A 545 23.85 4.87 14.55
N GLU A 546 23.83 4.94 13.22
CA GLU A 546 24.96 4.53 12.36
C GLU A 546 26.19 5.43 12.51
N GLN A 547 26.03 6.72 12.81
CA GLN A 547 27.12 7.60 13.26
C GLN A 547 27.49 7.43 14.74
N ARG A 548 26.89 6.47 15.45
CA ARG A 548 27.13 6.16 16.87
C ARG A 548 26.81 7.32 17.83
N ARG A 549 26.03 8.33 17.39
CA ARG A 549 25.53 9.45 18.21
C ARG A 549 24.30 9.04 19.04
N LEU A 550 24.42 7.93 19.79
CA LEU A 550 23.32 7.21 20.43
C LEU A 550 22.46 8.11 21.34
N SER A 551 23.06 9.01 22.11
CA SER A 551 22.34 9.91 23.04
C SER A 551 21.33 10.81 22.31
N ILE A 552 21.76 11.43 21.20
CA ILE A 552 20.93 12.34 20.40
C ILE A 552 19.80 11.54 19.72
N ALA A 553 20.10 10.34 19.22
CA ALA A 553 19.10 9.45 18.63
C ALA A 553 18.03 9.02 19.66
N ILE A 554 18.43 8.70 20.90
CA ILE A 554 17.51 8.31 21.97
C ILE A 554 16.60 9.47 22.39
N GLU A 555 17.14 10.69 22.53
CA GLU A 555 16.35 11.88 22.86
C GLU A 555 15.34 12.22 21.74
N LEU A 556 15.78 12.18 20.48
CA LEU A 556 14.95 12.42 19.30
C LEU A 556 13.82 11.38 19.15
N VAL A 557 14.10 10.09 19.37
CA VAL A 557 13.08 9.03 19.27
C VAL A 557 12.13 9.05 20.47
N LYS A 558 12.62 9.27 21.69
CA LYS A 558 11.76 9.38 22.89
C LYS A 558 10.81 10.58 22.80
N THR A 559 11.27 11.74 22.35
CA THR A 559 10.40 12.92 22.18
C THR A 559 9.29 12.69 21.14
N ALA A 560 9.58 12.01 20.02
CA ALA A 560 8.59 11.67 19.02
C ALA A 560 7.53 10.65 19.49
N LEU A 561 7.94 9.68 20.31
CA LEU A 561 7.03 8.70 20.93
C LEU A 561 6.14 9.31 22.02
N LEU A 562 6.63 10.36 22.70
CA LEU A 562 5.91 11.07 23.77
C LEU A 562 5.06 12.26 23.30
N ALA A 563 5.19 12.69 22.04
CA ALA A 563 4.46 13.85 21.50
C ALA A 563 2.93 13.65 21.48
N ASP A 564 2.18 14.71 21.75
CA ASP A 564 0.73 14.66 21.91
C ASP A 564 -0.03 14.22 20.64
N LYS A 565 -1.28 13.77 20.83
CA LYS A 565 -2.17 13.40 19.71
C LYS A 565 -2.83 14.63 19.10
N ALA A 566 -2.29 15.09 17.97
CA ALA A 566 -2.97 16.03 17.08
C ALA A 566 -4.38 15.52 16.74
N VAL A 567 -5.37 16.42 16.83
CA VAL A 567 -6.80 16.07 16.73
C VAL A 567 -7.29 16.29 15.30
N GLU A 568 -7.17 15.26 14.46
CA GLU A 568 -7.59 15.31 13.06
C GLU A 568 -8.35 14.04 12.62
N ASP A 569 -9.68 14.09 12.68
CA ASP A 569 -10.54 12.99 12.19
C ASP A 569 -10.39 12.74 10.67
N ASP A 570 -10.13 13.79 9.87
CA ASP A 570 -10.01 13.74 8.40
C ASP A 570 -8.89 12.79 7.92
N GLN A 571 -7.85 12.61 8.73
CA GLN A 571 -6.71 11.75 8.40
C GLN A 571 -7.07 10.26 8.38
N ALA A 572 -8.11 9.84 9.12
CA ALA A 572 -8.54 8.45 9.22
C ALA A 572 -9.04 7.91 7.86
N LEU A 573 -9.74 8.73 7.06
CA LEU A 573 -10.21 8.39 5.71
C LEU A 573 -9.05 7.93 4.80
N ARG A 574 -7.90 8.62 4.90
CA ARG A 574 -6.76 8.42 3.99
C ARG A 574 -5.76 7.38 4.52
N ASN A 575 -5.59 7.30 5.83
CA ASN A 575 -4.51 6.54 6.47
C ASN A 575 -4.99 5.30 7.23
N GLY A 576 -6.30 5.16 7.47
CA GLY A 576 -6.91 4.00 8.12
C GLY A 576 -6.92 4.06 9.65
N PRO A 577 -7.53 3.05 10.31
CA PRO A 577 -7.59 2.98 11.76
C PRO A 577 -6.18 2.75 12.35
N TYR A 578 -5.93 3.38 13.51
CA TYR A 578 -4.65 3.32 14.25
C TYR A 578 -3.40 3.61 13.40
N TRP A 579 -3.53 4.47 12.38
CA TRP A 579 -2.43 4.77 11.45
C TRP A 579 -1.19 5.32 12.17
N ARG A 580 -1.38 6.09 13.26
CA ARG A 580 -0.25 6.65 14.01
C ARG A 580 0.47 5.56 14.77
N GLU A 581 -0.24 4.76 15.55
CA GLU A 581 0.32 3.65 16.32
C GLU A 581 1.06 2.67 15.40
N ARG A 582 0.49 2.34 14.23
CA ARG A 582 1.15 1.56 13.16
C ARG A 582 2.47 2.22 12.71
N SER A 583 2.47 3.54 12.46
CA SER A 583 3.66 4.28 12.04
C SER A 583 4.75 4.44 13.13
N LEU A 584 4.40 4.25 14.40
CA LEU A 584 5.36 4.32 15.52
C LEU A 584 6.06 2.98 15.82
N ILE A 585 5.58 1.85 15.28
CA ILE A 585 6.20 0.52 15.45
C ILE A 585 7.72 0.55 15.12
N PRO A 586 8.19 1.14 14.00
CA PRO A 586 9.63 1.23 13.70
C PRO A 586 10.41 2.13 14.65
N LEU A 587 9.78 3.14 15.28
CA LEU A 587 10.44 4.01 16.26
C LEU A 587 10.61 3.30 17.61
N TRP A 588 9.63 2.50 18.03
CA TRP A 588 9.78 1.61 19.18
C TRP A 588 10.91 0.59 18.97
N HIS A 589 11.00 0.00 17.77
CA HIS A 589 12.08 -0.93 17.40
C HIS A 589 13.46 -0.26 17.40
N LEU A 590 13.56 0.95 16.85
CA LEU A 590 14.77 1.76 16.89
C LEU A 590 15.17 2.10 18.33
N LEU A 591 14.22 2.50 19.18
CA LEU A 591 14.46 2.78 20.58
C LEU A 591 14.98 1.53 21.32
N ALA A 592 14.41 0.35 21.07
CA ALA A 592 14.88 -0.90 21.65
C ALA A 592 16.33 -1.20 21.25
N LEU A 593 16.70 -1.06 19.98
CA LEU A 593 18.09 -1.26 19.55
C LEU A 593 19.05 -0.21 20.15
N LEU A 594 18.67 1.07 20.16
CA LEU A 594 19.46 2.16 20.75
C LEU A 594 19.71 1.95 22.26
N LEU A 595 18.69 1.50 23.01
CA LEU A 595 18.84 1.15 24.42
C LEU A 595 19.70 -0.11 24.62
N SER A 596 19.57 -1.11 23.73
CA SER A 596 20.43 -2.31 23.80
C SER A 596 21.90 -1.99 23.50
N ALA A 597 22.19 -1.04 22.60
CA ALA A 597 23.55 -0.57 22.32
C ALA A 597 24.19 0.14 23.52
N ARG A 598 23.38 0.79 24.36
CA ARG A 598 23.80 1.32 25.67
C ARG A 598 23.81 0.27 26.79
N GLN A 599 23.55 -1.00 26.48
CA GLN A 599 23.41 -2.09 27.46
C GLN A 599 22.26 -1.86 28.49
N GLU A 600 21.31 -0.95 28.19
CA GLU A 600 20.09 -0.69 28.96
C GLU A 600 19.02 -1.80 28.71
N TYR A 601 19.42 -3.08 28.74
CA TYR A 601 18.65 -4.22 28.20
C TYR A 601 17.22 -4.36 28.75
N VAL A 602 16.99 -4.07 30.03
CA VAL A 602 15.65 -4.10 30.65
C VAL A 602 14.72 -3.03 30.04
N MET A 603 15.27 -1.86 29.72
CA MET A 603 14.52 -0.78 29.06
C MET A 603 14.36 -1.06 27.55
N ALA A 604 15.32 -1.75 26.93
CA ALA A 604 15.22 -2.22 25.54
C ALA A 604 14.10 -3.28 25.37
N ALA A 605 13.98 -4.23 26.31
CA ALA A 605 12.89 -5.22 26.32
C ALA A 605 11.52 -4.53 26.46
N ARG A 606 11.38 -3.60 27.42
CA ARG A 606 10.15 -2.79 27.58
C ARG A 606 9.82 -1.93 26.37
N ALA A 607 10.81 -1.45 25.61
CA ALA A 607 10.58 -0.74 24.36
C ALA A 607 10.05 -1.67 23.24
N CYS A 608 10.39 -2.96 23.25
CA CYS A 608 9.77 -3.95 22.37
C CYS A 608 8.29 -4.21 22.74
N GLU A 609 8.00 -4.27 24.04
CA GLU A 609 6.63 -4.48 24.56
C GLU A 609 5.73 -3.26 24.29
N GLY A 610 6.24 -2.04 24.52
CA GLY A 610 5.54 -0.77 24.24
C GLY A 610 5.05 -0.62 22.80
N ALA A 611 5.71 -1.26 21.84
CA ALA A 611 5.28 -1.30 20.43
C ALA A 611 3.92 -2.00 20.22
N ILE A 612 3.55 -2.91 21.14
CA ILE A 612 2.29 -3.65 21.17
C ILE A 612 1.33 -3.01 22.17
N GLU A 613 1.81 -2.61 23.35
CA GLU A 613 0.97 -2.00 24.40
C GLU A 613 0.34 -0.66 23.98
N GLN A 614 0.92 0.08 23.03
CA GLN A 614 0.32 1.30 22.48
C GLN A 614 -1.09 1.11 21.89
N PHE A 615 -1.45 -0.12 21.46
CA PHE A 615 -2.80 -0.47 21.00
C PHE A 615 -3.80 -0.72 22.15
N LYS A 616 -3.31 -0.75 23.40
CA LYS A 616 -4.02 -1.01 24.68
C LYS A 616 -4.62 -2.40 24.83
N ASP A 617 -5.51 -2.78 23.92
CA ASP A 617 -6.15 -4.09 23.89
C ASP A 617 -5.51 -4.93 22.78
N PRO A 618 -4.80 -6.05 23.09
CA PRO A 618 -4.24 -6.94 22.08
C PRO A 618 -5.25 -7.49 21.08
N LEU A 619 -6.55 -7.54 21.42
CA LEU A 619 -7.61 -7.95 20.51
C LEU A 619 -7.83 -6.95 19.36
N VAL A 620 -7.47 -5.66 19.55
CA VAL A 620 -7.48 -4.67 18.46
C VAL A 620 -6.43 -5.03 17.41
N LEU A 621 -5.22 -5.40 17.84
CA LEU A 621 -4.13 -5.74 16.93
C LEU A 621 -4.32 -7.13 16.31
N PHE A 622 -4.54 -8.16 17.14
CA PHE A 622 -4.53 -9.57 16.72
C PHE A 622 -5.91 -10.18 16.47
N GLY A 623 -7.01 -9.50 16.82
CA GLY A 623 -8.38 -9.98 16.60
C GLY A 623 -8.81 -11.12 17.53
N ALA A 624 -10.12 -11.24 17.78
CA ALA A 624 -10.67 -12.33 18.58
C ALA A 624 -10.46 -13.73 17.96
N ARG A 625 -10.17 -13.77 16.64
CA ARG A 625 -9.78 -14.97 15.89
C ARG A 625 -8.57 -15.71 16.50
N ALA A 626 -7.70 -15.02 17.25
CA ALA A 626 -6.54 -15.60 17.91
C ALA A 626 -6.86 -16.49 19.13
N LEU A 627 -7.92 -16.20 19.89
CA LEU A 627 -8.24 -16.93 21.14
C LEU A 627 -8.52 -18.43 20.90
N ASN A 628 -9.06 -18.76 19.72
CA ASN A 628 -9.32 -20.12 19.28
C ASN A 628 -8.16 -20.79 18.51
N GLY A 629 -6.99 -20.12 18.36
CA GLY A 629 -5.98 -20.52 17.38
C GLY A 629 -4.53 -20.23 17.78
N ALA A 630 -3.93 -21.15 18.55
CA ALA A 630 -2.49 -21.42 18.72
C ALA A 630 -1.52 -20.32 19.18
N TYR A 631 -1.74 -19.04 18.90
CA TYR A 631 -0.88 -17.94 19.36
C TYR A 631 -1.23 -17.59 20.81
N ARG A 632 -0.31 -17.88 21.74
CA ARG A 632 -0.42 -17.60 23.17
C ARG A 632 0.94 -17.15 23.72
N SER A 633 1.30 -15.90 23.50
CA SER A 633 2.36 -15.25 24.28
C SER A 633 1.91 -15.07 25.73
N ASP A 634 2.80 -15.18 26.72
CA ASP A 634 2.40 -15.21 28.13
C ASP A 634 1.59 -13.97 28.58
N HIS A 635 1.88 -12.80 28.01
CA HIS A 635 1.13 -11.55 28.24
C HIS A 635 -0.38 -11.64 27.88
N LEU A 636 -0.82 -12.62 27.08
CA LEU A 636 -2.22 -12.83 26.71
C LEU A 636 -3.00 -13.71 27.71
N ASN A 637 -2.31 -14.42 28.62
CA ASN A 637 -2.94 -15.39 29.51
C ASN A 637 -3.82 -14.73 30.60
N GLU A 638 -3.60 -13.45 30.94
CA GLU A 638 -4.35 -12.77 32.01
C GLU A 638 -5.70 -12.16 31.57
N ALA A 639 -5.90 -11.91 30.27
CA ALA A 639 -7.09 -11.22 29.74
C ALA A 639 -8.30 -12.16 29.49
N GLY A 640 -8.14 -13.47 29.61
CA GLY A 640 -9.12 -14.47 29.20
C GLY A 640 -10.28 -14.70 30.17
N VAL A 641 -11.25 -13.78 30.24
CA VAL A 641 -12.52 -13.98 30.98
C VAL A 641 -13.74 -13.55 30.15
N GLN A 642 -14.73 -14.45 30.07
CA GLN A 642 -16.04 -14.33 29.39
C GLN A 642 -16.02 -14.28 27.85
N GLU A 643 -16.09 -15.48 27.26
CA GLU A 643 -16.51 -15.67 25.87
C GLU A 643 -18.02 -15.41 25.71
N GLU A 644 -18.43 -14.64 24.70
CA GLU A 644 -19.43 -15.02 23.70
C GLU A 644 -19.57 -13.92 22.62
N LYS A 645 -19.63 -14.31 21.33
CA LYS A 645 -19.89 -13.44 20.15
C LYS A 645 -18.79 -12.44 19.72
N ALA A 646 -17.53 -12.86 19.68
CA ALA A 646 -16.48 -12.13 18.96
C ALA A 646 -15.84 -13.00 17.86
N VAL A 647 -16.40 -12.97 16.64
CA VAL A 647 -15.72 -13.43 15.42
C VAL A 647 -15.31 -12.18 14.65
N GLY A 648 -14.14 -11.64 15.02
CA GLY A 648 -13.59 -10.40 14.46
C GLY A 648 -12.15 -10.60 14.01
N ASP A 649 -11.88 -10.12 12.79
CA ASP A 649 -10.52 -9.90 12.28
C ASP A 649 -9.88 -8.72 13.02
N GLY A 650 -8.55 -8.75 13.14
CA GLY A 650 -7.75 -7.73 13.83
C GLY A 650 -7.12 -6.73 12.88
N LEU A 651 -6.52 -5.67 13.42
CA LEU A 651 -5.79 -4.66 12.63
C LEU A 651 -4.67 -5.30 11.77
N VAL A 652 -4.03 -6.38 12.25
CA VAL A 652 -3.06 -7.18 11.48
C VAL A 652 -3.62 -7.67 10.15
N ASP A 653 -4.92 -7.94 10.04
CA ASP A 653 -5.54 -8.38 8.78
C ASP A 653 -5.70 -7.23 7.76
N GLU A 654 -5.60 -5.97 8.22
CA GLU A 654 -5.54 -4.74 7.41
C GLU A 654 -4.12 -4.15 7.31
N MET A 655 -3.11 -4.84 7.82
CA MET A 655 -1.70 -4.45 7.74
C MET A 655 -1.02 -5.10 6.53
N ASP A 656 -0.14 -4.34 5.88
CA ASP A 656 0.69 -4.85 4.79
C ASP A 656 1.90 -5.65 5.30
N ASP A 657 2.62 -6.26 4.37
CA ASP A 657 3.74 -7.13 4.70
C ASP A 657 4.96 -6.36 5.27
N TYR A 658 5.13 -5.06 5.03
CA TYR A 658 6.15 -4.23 5.70
C TYR A 658 5.79 -3.97 7.16
N GLU A 659 4.54 -3.58 7.42
CA GLU A 659 4.03 -3.37 8.78
C GLU A 659 4.10 -4.65 9.62
N LYS A 660 3.80 -5.80 9.01
CA LYS A 660 3.91 -7.14 9.62
C LYS A 660 5.36 -7.57 9.85
N GLU A 661 6.25 -7.33 8.89
CA GLU A 661 7.68 -7.61 9.04
C GLU A 661 8.26 -6.80 10.20
N ASN A 662 7.86 -5.54 10.40
CA ASN A 662 8.28 -4.74 11.56
C ASN A 662 7.82 -5.34 12.91
N ILE A 663 6.60 -5.88 13.02
CA ILE A 663 6.15 -6.58 14.25
C ILE A 663 7.02 -7.81 14.52
N LEU A 664 7.32 -8.60 13.49
CA LEU A 664 8.14 -9.81 13.60
C LEU A 664 9.60 -9.49 13.93
N GLU A 665 10.17 -8.44 13.33
CA GLU A 665 11.52 -7.93 13.60
C GLU A 665 11.67 -7.41 15.04
N ILE A 666 10.63 -6.79 15.61
CA ILE A 666 10.58 -6.46 17.05
C ILE A 666 10.62 -7.73 17.89
N LYS A 667 9.80 -8.74 17.59
CA LYS A 667 9.78 -9.98 18.37
C LYS A 667 11.12 -10.73 18.30
N MET A 668 11.78 -10.75 17.13
CA MET A 668 13.14 -11.28 16.98
C MET A 668 14.18 -10.47 17.78
N THR A 669 14.01 -9.14 17.90
CA THR A 669 14.83 -8.31 18.78
C THR A 669 14.55 -8.57 20.27
N GLN A 670 13.30 -8.76 20.69
CA GLN A 670 12.96 -9.11 22.09
C GLN A 670 13.64 -10.44 22.49
N LEU A 671 13.63 -11.45 21.61
CA LEU A 671 14.29 -12.73 21.88
C LEU A 671 15.83 -12.65 21.87
N ALA A 672 16.43 -11.77 21.05
CA ALA A 672 17.88 -11.52 21.11
C ALA A 672 18.29 -10.80 22.41
N ILE A 673 17.46 -9.88 22.92
CA ILE A 673 17.68 -9.26 24.24
C ILE A 673 17.50 -10.30 25.36
N LEU A 674 16.51 -11.19 25.25
CA LEU A 674 16.31 -12.30 26.20
C LEU A 674 17.51 -13.27 26.23
N GLU A 675 18.09 -13.59 25.06
CA GLU A 675 19.32 -14.38 24.97
C GLU A 675 20.51 -13.71 25.69
N LEU A 676 20.66 -12.39 25.58
CA LEU A 676 21.74 -11.65 26.24
C LEU A 676 21.58 -11.55 27.76
N VAL A 677 20.35 -11.61 28.29
CA VAL A 677 20.08 -11.44 29.73
C VAL A 677 19.87 -12.77 30.46
N GLU A 678 19.16 -13.73 29.88
CA GLU A 678 18.86 -15.05 30.51
C GLU A 678 19.56 -16.24 29.84
N GLY A 679 20.23 -16.02 28.69
CA GLY A 679 21.01 -17.04 27.99
C GLY A 679 20.27 -17.76 26.85
N PRO A 680 21.02 -18.45 25.96
CA PRO A 680 20.48 -18.99 24.71
C PRO A 680 19.44 -20.10 24.93
N ALA A 681 19.53 -20.85 26.03
CA ALA A 681 18.56 -21.91 26.34
C ALA A 681 17.13 -21.38 26.59
N VAL A 682 16.99 -20.16 27.13
CA VAL A 682 15.67 -19.55 27.36
C VAL A 682 15.12 -18.99 26.05
N ALA A 683 15.96 -18.32 25.26
CA ALA A 683 15.61 -17.84 23.93
C ALA A 683 15.16 -18.97 22.98
N VAL A 684 15.79 -20.16 23.06
CA VAL A 684 15.34 -21.37 22.34
C VAL A 684 13.91 -21.77 22.71
N ASN A 685 13.53 -21.76 24.00
CA ASN A 685 12.17 -22.10 24.41
C ASN A 685 11.14 -21.08 23.87
N ALA A 686 11.44 -19.79 24.03
CA ALA A 686 10.59 -18.69 23.57
C ALA A 686 10.55 -18.55 22.03
N SER A 687 11.51 -19.13 21.29
CA SER A 687 11.53 -19.10 19.82
C SER A 687 10.28 -19.72 19.16
N THR A 688 9.56 -20.58 19.88
CA THR A 688 8.26 -21.14 19.46
C THR A 688 7.17 -20.07 19.27
N GLU A 689 7.31 -18.90 19.91
CA GLU A 689 6.43 -17.74 19.68
C GLU A 689 6.59 -17.16 18.27
N LEU A 690 7.80 -17.18 17.67
CA LEU A 690 7.99 -16.72 16.28
C LEU A 690 7.25 -17.61 15.28
N LEU A 691 7.32 -18.92 15.48
CA LEU A 691 6.67 -19.92 14.61
C LEU A 691 5.14 -19.94 14.76
N THR A 692 4.58 -19.40 15.85
CA THR A 692 3.13 -19.21 16.01
C THR A 692 2.66 -17.81 15.61
N LEU A 693 3.51 -16.78 15.74
CA LEU A 693 3.26 -15.42 15.27
C LEU A 693 3.27 -15.33 13.73
N TYR A 694 4.21 -15.99 13.05
CA TYR A 694 4.34 -15.90 11.59
C TYR A 694 3.05 -16.30 10.85
N PRO A 695 2.39 -17.44 11.12
CA PRO A 695 1.11 -17.77 10.51
C PRO A 695 -0.03 -16.81 10.87
N ARG A 696 0.00 -16.17 12.06
CA ARG A 696 -0.96 -15.12 12.41
C ARG A 696 -0.77 -13.86 11.56
N LEU A 697 0.46 -13.46 11.27
CA LEU A 697 0.75 -12.27 10.45
C LEU A 697 0.51 -12.51 8.96
N PHE A 698 1.00 -13.62 8.42
CA PHE A 698 1.12 -13.86 6.98
C PHE A 698 0.20 -14.97 6.41
N GLY A 699 -0.52 -15.69 7.28
CA GLY A 699 -1.30 -16.87 6.93
C GLY A 699 -0.46 -18.15 6.81
N ASP A 700 -1.12 -19.29 6.60
CA ASP A 700 -0.45 -20.54 6.26
C ASP A 700 0.26 -20.40 4.90
N ALA A 701 1.60 -20.46 4.89
CA ALA A 701 2.39 -20.36 3.67
C ALA A 701 2.21 -21.59 2.75
N GLU A 702 1.94 -22.76 3.33
CA GLU A 702 1.61 -24.01 2.63
C GLU A 702 0.59 -24.83 3.44
N PRO A 703 -0.31 -25.60 2.80
CA PRO A 703 -1.32 -26.39 3.51
C PRO A 703 -0.72 -27.64 4.18
N LYS A 704 -0.68 -27.63 5.52
CA LYS A 704 -0.22 -28.72 6.40
C LYS A 704 1.25 -29.14 6.24
N LEU A 705 2.13 -28.37 6.88
CA LEU A 705 3.24 -29.02 7.60
C LEU A 705 2.66 -29.85 8.75
N GLU A 706 3.11 -31.10 8.90
CA GLU A 706 2.80 -31.88 10.10
C GLU A 706 3.50 -31.25 11.32
N ARG A 707 2.80 -31.20 12.46
CA ARG A 707 3.38 -30.68 13.70
C ARG A 707 4.50 -31.60 14.20
N THR A 708 5.75 -31.27 13.87
CA THR A 708 6.90 -31.73 14.65
C THR A 708 6.84 -31.10 16.03
N GLU A 709 6.34 -31.84 17.03
CA GLU A 709 6.50 -31.43 18.43
C GLU A 709 8.00 -31.26 18.75
N PRO A 710 8.41 -30.23 19.51
CA PRO A 710 9.76 -30.19 20.05
C PRO A 710 9.99 -31.42 20.94
N PRO A 711 11.19 -32.03 20.93
CA PRO A 711 11.43 -33.31 21.59
C PRO A 711 11.23 -33.20 23.10
N LYS A 712 10.28 -33.96 23.64
CA LYS A 712 10.08 -34.17 25.08
C LYS A 712 11.34 -34.82 25.65
N THR A 713 12.19 -34.03 26.32
CA THR A 713 13.46 -34.50 26.89
C THR A 713 13.21 -35.55 27.98
N ALA A 714 13.97 -36.64 27.93
CA ALA A 714 13.66 -37.84 28.70
C ALA A 714 14.17 -37.78 30.15
N ALA A 715 13.23 -37.55 31.07
CA ALA A 715 13.18 -38.05 32.45
C ALA A 715 14.50 -38.19 33.25
N THR A 716 14.76 -37.24 34.15
CA THR A 716 15.53 -37.49 35.37
C THR A 716 14.77 -38.49 36.27
N LEU A 717 15.35 -39.67 36.48
CA LEU A 717 14.74 -40.75 37.28
C LEU A 717 14.84 -40.51 38.80
N ARG A 718 13.74 -40.68 39.56
CA ARG A 718 13.75 -41.29 40.91
C ARG A 718 12.36 -41.63 41.51
N SER A 719 12.34 -42.76 42.21
CA SER A 719 11.47 -43.14 43.36
C SER A 719 9.97 -43.46 43.16
N LEU A 720 9.69 -44.76 43.20
CA LEU A 720 8.38 -45.45 43.24
C LEU A 720 7.54 -45.19 44.51
N ARG A 721 6.24 -44.91 44.33
CA ARG A 721 5.05 -45.29 45.17
C ARG A 721 3.80 -44.69 44.48
N GLY A 722 2.61 -45.30 44.40
CA GLY A 722 2.09 -46.62 44.79
C GLY A 722 0.56 -46.65 44.54
N SER A 723 -0.11 -47.80 44.70
CA SER A 723 -1.55 -48.04 44.35
C SER A 723 -1.84 -48.11 42.83
N VAL A 724 -2.42 -49.14 42.19
CA VAL A 724 -3.16 -50.38 42.58
C VAL A 724 -4.68 -50.24 42.79
N PHE A 725 -5.42 -50.06 41.68
CA PHE A 725 -6.73 -50.65 41.30
C PHE A 725 -6.92 -50.28 39.80
N GLY A 726 -7.38 -51.09 38.84
CA GLY A 726 -8.06 -52.39 38.84
C GLY A 726 -9.48 -52.24 38.28
N GLY A 727 -9.91 -52.80 37.14
CA GLY A 727 -9.24 -53.60 36.09
C GLY A 727 -10.27 -54.29 35.16
N ARG A 728 -9.84 -55.01 34.09
CA ARG A 728 -10.66 -55.75 33.09
C ARG A 728 -11.53 -54.83 32.18
N SER A 729 -12.04 -55.20 30.98
CA SER A 729 -11.67 -56.09 29.84
C SER A 729 -12.61 -55.68 28.65
N ALA A 730 -12.49 -56.04 27.37
CA ALA A 730 -11.66 -57.02 26.65
C ALA A 730 -11.47 -56.64 25.17
N GLN A 731 -10.43 -57.19 24.55
CA GLN A 731 -10.42 -57.95 23.27
C GLN A 731 -11.66 -57.84 22.33
N THR A 732 -11.49 -57.80 21.00
CA THR A 732 -11.10 -59.00 20.21
C THR A 732 -10.76 -58.70 18.73
N ARG A 733 -9.53 -59.07 18.27
CA ARG A 733 -9.06 -59.60 16.94
C ARG A 733 -9.51 -58.89 15.62
N GLN A 734 -8.84 -58.94 14.44
CA GLN A 734 -7.56 -59.43 13.86
C GLN A 734 -7.42 -58.74 12.46
N SER A 735 -6.39 -58.82 11.60
CA SER A 735 -5.03 -59.44 11.48
C SER A 735 -4.20 -58.51 10.52
N VAL A 736 -2.89 -58.59 10.20
CA VAL A 736 -1.92 -59.68 9.86
C VAL A 736 -2.33 -60.38 8.53
N ALA A 737 -1.50 -60.54 7.48
CA ALA A 737 -0.03 -60.69 7.40
C ALA A 737 0.64 -60.22 6.06
N THR A 738 1.93 -59.81 6.10
CA THR A 738 3.11 -60.21 5.24
C THR A 738 3.07 -60.21 3.67
N GLU A 739 4.14 -59.99 2.87
CA GLU A 739 5.57 -59.64 3.11
C GLU A 739 6.36 -59.13 1.84
N LYS A 740 7.41 -58.32 2.10
CA LYS A 740 8.78 -58.20 1.49
C LYS A 740 9.13 -58.30 -0.03
N MET A 741 9.77 -57.21 -0.50
CA MET A 741 11.13 -57.08 -1.13
C MET A 741 11.47 -57.40 -2.61
N ALA A 742 11.87 -56.33 -3.32
CA ALA A 742 13.15 -56.09 -4.05
C ALA A 742 13.56 -56.86 -5.33
N THR A 743 13.89 -56.12 -6.41
CA THR A 743 15.23 -56.04 -7.09
C THR A 743 15.25 -55.02 -8.25
N ILE A 744 16.45 -54.68 -8.78
CA ILE A 744 16.71 -53.80 -9.94
C ILE A 744 17.77 -54.47 -10.84
N PRO A 745 17.69 -54.37 -12.18
CA PRO A 745 18.86 -53.89 -12.96
C PRO A 745 18.47 -52.92 -14.12
N SER A 746 19.40 -52.60 -15.02
CA SER A 746 19.50 -51.29 -15.70
C SER A 746 19.79 -51.30 -17.22
N ARG A 747 19.29 -50.25 -17.92
CA ARG A 747 19.79 -49.60 -19.19
C ARG A 747 20.03 -50.51 -20.45
N PRO A 748 20.27 -49.94 -21.67
CA PRO A 748 20.07 -48.57 -22.20
C PRO A 748 19.00 -48.57 -23.34
N GLN A 749 18.93 -47.78 -24.43
CA GLN A 749 19.82 -46.77 -25.06
C GLN A 749 19.02 -45.75 -25.95
N THR A 750 19.72 -45.06 -26.84
CA THR A 750 19.36 -44.13 -27.93
C THR A 750 18.57 -44.77 -29.09
N THR A 751 17.90 -44.06 -30.02
CA THR A 751 17.88 -42.63 -30.45
C THR A 751 16.45 -42.03 -30.36
N GLN A 752 15.96 -40.94 -31.00
CA GLN A 752 16.47 -39.95 -31.98
C GLN A 752 15.75 -38.58 -31.85
N THR A 753 15.90 -37.68 -32.84
CA THR A 753 15.36 -36.30 -32.94
C THR A 753 14.07 -36.20 -33.77
N GLU A 754 13.14 -35.29 -33.41
CA GLU A 754 12.84 -34.05 -34.19
C GLU A 754 11.71 -33.16 -33.63
N HIS A 755 11.69 -31.91 -34.09
CA HIS A 755 10.67 -30.86 -33.91
C HIS A 755 9.67 -30.90 -35.11
N SER A 756 8.49 -30.27 -35.18
CA SER A 756 7.67 -29.43 -34.29
C SER A 756 6.27 -29.18 -34.90
N VAL A 757 5.27 -28.88 -34.03
CA VAL A 757 4.17 -27.90 -34.28
C VAL A 757 3.02 -28.23 -35.28
N ALA A 758 1.82 -27.73 -34.90
CA ALA A 758 0.66 -27.34 -35.72
C ALA A 758 -0.51 -28.32 -36.07
N THR A 759 -1.62 -28.09 -35.33
CA THR A 759 -2.98 -27.72 -35.81
C THR A 759 -4.02 -28.73 -36.35
N THR A 760 -5.27 -28.26 -36.24
CA THR A 760 -6.54 -28.63 -36.92
C THR A 760 -7.49 -29.64 -36.24
N ALA A 761 -8.71 -29.15 -36.05
CA ALA A 761 -9.95 -29.93 -35.94
C ALA A 761 -10.72 -29.84 -37.28
N PRO A 762 -11.71 -30.72 -37.53
CA PRO A 762 -13.06 -30.24 -37.83
C PRO A 762 -14.15 -31.09 -37.12
N THR A 763 -15.22 -30.52 -36.53
CA THR A 763 -16.44 -29.96 -37.17
C THR A 763 -17.41 -31.00 -37.76
N ILE A 764 -18.67 -30.98 -37.28
CA ILE A 764 -19.91 -31.06 -38.08
C ILE A 764 -21.07 -30.44 -37.27
N GLN A 765 -22.06 -29.88 -37.96
CA GLN A 765 -23.20 -29.12 -37.40
C GLN A 765 -24.53 -29.87 -37.65
N VAL A 766 -25.67 -29.32 -37.18
CA VAL A 766 -26.88 -28.96 -37.98
C VAL A 766 -28.19 -28.96 -37.15
N THR A 767 -28.67 -27.75 -36.78
CA THR A 767 -30.11 -27.31 -36.65
C THR A 767 -31.08 -28.00 -35.65
N GLN A 768 -32.19 -27.41 -35.17
CA GLN A 768 -32.79 -26.05 -35.30
C GLN A 768 -33.74 -25.70 -34.12
N ASN A 769 -33.93 -24.39 -33.87
CA ASN A 769 -35.13 -23.67 -33.38
C ASN A 769 -36.06 -24.23 -32.26
N GLY A 770 -36.36 -23.40 -31.24
CA GLY A 770 -37.61 -23.54 -30.46
C GLY A 770 -37.64 -22.92 -29.04
N ASP A 771 -37.97 -21.63 -28.93
CA ASP A 771 -38.27 -20.89 -27.67
C ASP A 771 -39.68 -20.25 -27.85
N PRO A 772 -40.46 -19.74 -26.83
CA PRO A 772 -40.10 -19.50 -25.43
C PRO A 772 -41.19 -19.77 -24.34
N ARG A 773 -40.91 -19.30 -23.11
CA ARG A 773 -41.83 -18.84 -22.02
C ARG A 773 -42.43 -19.83 -20.99
N SER A 774 -42.09 -19.54 -19.70
CA SER A 774 -43.02 -19.22 -18.59
C SER A 774 -43.57 -20.31 -17.63
N SER A 775 -43.10 -20.22 -16.36
CA SER A 775 -43.93 -20.10 -15.13
C SER A 775 -44.49 -21.33 -14.36
N ARG A 776 -44.10 -21.39 -13.07
CA ARG A 776 -44.86 -21.77 -11.83
C ARG A 776 -45.16 -23.25 -11.45
N ARG A 777 -44.73 -23.57 -10.21
CA ARG A 777 -45.36 -24.45 -9.17
C ARG A 777 -45.39 -25.97 -9.48
N SER A 778 -45.25 -26.91 -8.54
CA SER A 778 -45.90 -27.01 -7.23
C SER A 778 -45.47 -28.24 -6.39
N MET A 779 -45.38 -28.08 -5.06
CA MET A 779 -45.72 -29.08 -3.99
C MET A 779 -45.21 -30.55 -4.02
N ARG A 780 -44.48 -30.96 -2.97
CA ARG A 780 -44.91 -31.91 -1.88
C ARG A 780 -43.71 -32.38 -1.01
N SER A 781 -43.83 -32.86 0.25
CA SER A 781 -44.69 -32.48 1.40
C SER A 781 -44.40 -33.35 2.66
N ALA A 782 -43.91 -32.77 3.77
CA ALA A 782 -44.02 -33.20 5.19
C ALA A 782 -43.21 -32.19 6.05
N SER A 783 -43.61 -31.55 7.17
CA SER A 783 -44.34 -31.94 8.40
C SER A 783 -43.51 -32.85 9.33
N VAL A 784 -43.40 -32.65 10.65
CA VAL A 784 -44.48 -32.44 11.65
C VAL A 784 -43.99 -31.74 12.96
N LYS A 785 -44.75 -30.73 13.46
CA LYS A 785 -44.82 -30.15 14.85
C LYS A 785 -43.55 -29.55 15.53
N GLY A 786 -43.64 -28.53 16.41
CA GLY A 786 -44.76 -27.61 16.68
C GLY A 786 -44.87 -27.02 18.11
N ARG A 787 -45.31 -25.73 18.19
CA ARG A 787 -45.53 -24.79 19.35
C ARG A 787 -44.38 -23.79 19.55
N GLY A 788 -44.57 -22.50 19.82
CA GLY A 788 -45.77 -21.69 20.18
C GLY A 788 -45.57 -21.05 21.57
N GLU A 789 -45.86 -19.77 21.86
CA GLU A 789 -46.52 -18.67 21.13
C GLU A 789 -45.98 -17.27 21.58
N ARG A 790 -46.41 -16.18 20.91
CA ARG A 790 -46.81 -14.81 21.40
C ARG A 790 -46.09 -14.12 22.60
N ALA A 791 -46.03 -12.79 22.74
CA ALA A 791 -46.15 -11.62 21.85
C ALA A 791 -45.92 -10.29 22.65
N SER A 792 -45.68 -9.19 21.92
CA SER A 792 -46.16 -7.81 22.23
C SER A 792 -45.37 -6.83 23.16
N LEU A 793 -45.49 -5.54 22.78
CA LEU A 793 -45.53 -4.29 23.60
C LEU A 793 -44.31 -3.71 24.35
N ARG A 794 -43.69 -2.70 23.72
CA ARG A 794 -43.71 -1.27 24.11
C ARG A 794 -43.39 -0.83 25.57
N LYS A 795 -42.37 0.06 25.69
CA LYS A 795 -42.42 1.48 26.17
C LYS A 795 -41.81 1.87 27.55
N ARG A 796 -40.95 2.91 27.46
CA ARG A 796 -40.58 3.99 28.43
C ARG A 796 -39.43 3.82 29.44
N ASN A 797 -38.71 4.95 29.54
CA ASN A 797 -37.72 5.41 30.50
C ASN A 797 -38.25 5.43 31.94
N SER A 798 -37.37 5.23 32.93
CA SER A 798 -36.81 6.28 33.81
C SER A 798 -35.95 5.67 34.92
N GLY A 799 -34.97 6.42 35.46
CA GLY A 799 -34.06 5.94 36.52
C GLY A 799 -34.16 6.75 37.83
N SER A 800 -33.38 6.36 38.86
CA SER A 800 -33.30 7.08 40.15
C SER A 800 -32.04 6.74 40.96
N ARG A 801 -31.55 7.71 41.76
CA ARG A 801 -30.50 7.58 42.80
C ARG A 801 -31.11 7.15 44.15
N PRO A 802 -30.30 6.64 45.11
CA PRO A 802 -29.82 7.44 46.27
C PRO A 802 -28.27 7.37 46.40
N ARG A 803 -27.48 8.21 47.11
CA ARG A 803 -27.48 8.82 48.49
C ARG A 803 -27.28 7.80 49.64
N ALA A 804 -26.48 8.03 50.71
CA ALA A 804 -25.35 8.93 51.01
C ALA A 804 -24.76 8.58 52.44
N MET A 805 -23.56 9.09 52.80
CA MET A 805 -23.00 9.23 54.19
C MET A 805 -22.58 7.93 54.95
N SER A 806 -21.68 7.90 55.97
CA SER A 806 -20.63 8.82 56.52
C SER A 806 -19.72 8.11 57.57
N SER A 807 -18.53 8.70 57.91
CA SER A 807 -17.54 8.36 58.99
C SER A 807 -16.77 7.02 58.91
N GLY A 808 -15.54 6.85 59.45
CA GLY A 808 -14.55 7.81 60.04
C GLY A 808 -13.61 7.14 61.09
N GLY A 809 -12.35 7.58 61.25
CA GLY A 809 -11.44 7.14 62.35
C GLY A 809 -9.92 7.18 62.06
N ASP A 810 -9.12 7.64 63.03
CA ASP A 810 -7.70 8.07 62.94
C ASP A 810 -6.58 7.03 63.30
N SER A 811 -5.32 7.48 63.18
CA SER A 811 -4.04 7.04 63.82
C SER A 811 -3.26 5.84 63.21
N VAL A 812 -1.94 5.80 62.93
CA VAL A 812 -0.67 6.54 63.24
C VAL A 812 0.29 5.76 64.17
N GLN A 813 1.50 5.35 63.68
CA GLN A 813 2.85 5.47 64.31
C GLN A 813 4.00 4.79 63.48
N GLN A 814 5.27 4.90 63.92
CA GLN A 814 6.53 4.64 63.15
C GLN A 814 7.59 3.81 63.95
N PHE A 815 8.86 3.76 63.44
CA PHE A 815 10.16 3.34 64.06
C PHE A 815 10.58 1.83 63.98
N ASN A 816 11.88 1.43 64.05
CA ASN A 816 13.14 1.88 63.37
C ASN A 816 14.38 0.98 63.70
N VAL A 817 15.40 0.94 62.82
CA VAL A 817 16.89 0.79 63.07
C VAL A 817 17.57 -0.55 63.52
N ALA A 818 18.53 -1.04 62.66
CA ALA A 818 19.86 -1.70 62.86
C ALA A 818 20.07 -2.92 63.83
N GLU A 819 21.22 -3.66 63.94
CA GLU A 819 22.58 -3.72 63.31
C GLU A 819 23.27 -5.11 63.59
N GLY A 820 24.36 -5.52 62.90
CA GLY A 820 25.34 -6.53 63.40
C GLY A 820 25.83 -7.67 62.47
N ASP A 821 27.13 -8.05 62.56
CA ASP A 821 27.88 -9.02 61.71
C ASP A 821 28.16 -10.42 62.34
N ASN A 822 28.31 -11.47 61.50
CA ASN A 822 29.47 -12.41 61.43
C ASN A 822 29.28 -13.64 60.47
N PHE A 823 30.37 -14.35 60.17
CA PHE A 823 30.46 -15.52 59.25
C PHE A 823 30.38 -16.89 60.01
N PHE A 824 30.48 -18.13 59.45
CA PHE A 824 31.09 -18.62 58.20
C PHE A 824 30.61 -20.06 57.78
N ALA A 825 30.18 -20.23 56.52
CA ALA A 825 30.04 -21.51 55.75
C ALA A 825 29.05 -22.62 56.27
N PRO A 826 28.67 -23.64 55.45
CA PRO A 826 28.96 -23.87 54.02
C PRO A 826 27.73 -23.91 53.09
N PHE A 827 28.01 -24.00 51.80
CA PHE A 827 27.12 -24.24 50.64
C PHE A 827 25.76 -24.93 50.92
N ASP A 828 24.66 -24.23 50.64
CA ASP A 828 23.37 -24.83 50.30
C ASP A 828 22.63 -23.92 49.28
N ALA A 829 21.60 -24.43 48.61
CA ALA A 829 21.12 -23.88 47.33
C ALA A 829 20.59 -22.43 47.37
N ILE A 830 21.31 -21.50 46.74
CA ILE A 830 20.85 -20.12 46.48
C ILE A 830 19.88 -20.09 45.30
N GLN A 831 18.82 -19.29 45.45
CA GLN A 831 17.71 -19.14 44.51
C GLN A 831 18.13 -18.42 43.22
N LEU A 832 17.59 -18.83 42.07
CA LEU A 832 17.70 -18.02 40.85
C LEU A 832 16.86 -16.74 40.99
N PRO A 833 17.41 -15.54 40.68
CA PRO A 833 16.62 -14.31 40.61
C PRO A 833 15.67 -14.34 39.41
N GLN A 834 14.37 -14.19 39.65
CA GLN A 834 13.35 -14.12 38.58
C GLN A 834 13.31 -12.71 37.97
N TYR A 835 14.11 -12.44 36.93
CA TYR A 835 14.16 -11.11 36.31
C TYR A 835 12.97 -10.79 35.39
N PHE A 836 12.30 -11.80 34.81
CA PHE A 836 11.19 -11.63 33.86
C PHE A 836 9.81 -12.05 34.41
N SER A 837 9.64 -12.28 35.73
CA SER A 837 8.37 -12.76 36.33
C SER A 837 7.63 -11.72 37.18
N PHE A 838 7.44 -10.49 36.67
CA PHE A 838 6.62 -9.46 37.33
C PHE A 838 5.12 -9.51 36.97
N ALA A 839 4.55 -10.72 36.93
CA ALA A 839 3.13 -10.99 36.70
C ALA A 839 2.54 -11.89 37.83
N SER A 840 2.78 -11.53 39.09
CA SER A 840 2.19 -12.24 40.25
C SER A 840 2.19 -11.43 41.56
N LYS A 841 1.25 -10.49 41.66
CA LYS A 841 0.50 -10.20 42.90
C LYS A 841 -0.71 -9.32 42.60
N ARG A 842 -1.92 -9.88 42.74
CA ARG A 842 -3.15 -9.09 42.78
C ARG A 842 -3.21 -8.32 44.10
N THR A 843 -3.08 -7.01 44.03
CA THR A 843 -3.54 -6.09 45.08
C THR A 843 -4.89 -5.51 44.63
N GLU A 844 -5.77 -5.22 45.59
CA GLU A 844 -7.18 -4.92 45.30
C GLU A 844 -7.38 -3.60 44.53
N SER A 845 -8.40 -3.57 43.67
CA SER A 845 -8.59 -2.52 42.68
C SER A 845 -9.19 -1.24 43.28
N SER A 846 -8.34 -0.29 43.66
CA SER A 846 -8.73 1.12 43.83
C SER A 846 -7.54 2.05 43.58
N GLY A 847 -7.52 2.72 42.43
CA GLY A 847 -6.41 3.60 42.04
C GLY A 847 -6.38 3.86 40.54
N LEU A 848 -6.92 5.01 40.11
CA LEU A 848 -6.80 5.50 38.74
C LEU A 848 -5.34 5.91 38.49
N VAL A 849 -4.59 5.14 37.70
CA VAL A 849 -3.21 5.53 37.28
C VAL A 849 -3.30 6.61 36.19
N THR A 850 -3.66 7.81 36.63
CA THR A 850 -3.36 9.04 35.89
C THR A 850 -1.85 9.27 36.00
N LEU A 851 -1.16 9.44 34.87
CA LEU A 851 0.17 10.05 34.84
C LEU A 851 0.04 11.51 35.30
N GLN A 852 0.18 11.74 36.61
CA GLN A 852 0.01 13.07 37.19
C GLN A 852 1.18 13.98 36.84
N HIS A 853 0.88 15.15 36.30
CA HIS A 853 1.79 16.29 36.28
C HIS A 853 2.29 16.60 37.70
N SER A 854 3.56 16.32 37.97
CA SER A 854 4.24 16.74 39.20
C SER A 854 4.65 18.21 39.12
N ASN A 855 3.67 19.13 39.24
CA ASN A 855 3.93 20.56 39.41
C ASN A 855 4.49 20.84 40.82
N SER A 856 5.79 20.68 41.01
CA SER A 856 6.51 21.10 42.23
C SER A 856 7.25 22.43 42.00
N TYR A 857 6.63 23.54 42.41
CA TYR A 857 7.20 24.88 42.29
C TYR A 857 8.24 25.17 43.38
N THR A 858 9.52 24.85 43.15
CA THR A 858 10.64 25.41 43.93
C THR A 858 11.93 25.55 43.10
N SER A 859 12.68 26.61 43.38
CA SER A 859 14.08 26.85 42.97
C SER A 859 14.44 26.59 41.49
N SER A 860 14.30 27.65 40.69
CA SER A 860 15.14 27.86 39.50
C SER A 860 16.63 27.65 39.82
N GLY A 861 17.28 26.70 39.13
CA GLY A 861 18.64 26.24 39.49
C GLY A 861 19.41 25.58 38.35
N SER A 862 19.46 26.23 37.19
CA SER A 862 20.46 26.06 36.11
C SER A 862 21.09 24.66 35.89
N SER A 863 20.52 23.88 34.97
CA SER A 863 21.24 22.78 34.28
C SER A 863 20.81 22.65 32.80
N GLU A 864 20.67 23.78 32.10
CA GLU A 864 20.57 23.79 30.64
C GLU A 864 21.92 23.40 30.00
N SER A 865 22.22 22.10 29.92
CA SER A 865 23.21 21.60 28.95
C SER A 865 22.57 21.64 27.55
N LYS A 866 22.66 22.81 26.91
CA LYS A 866 22.18 23.01 25.53
C LYS A 866 22.98 22.16 24.55
N ASN A 867 22.45 20.99 24.20
CA ASN A 867 22.88 20.23 23.03
C ASN A 867 22.60 21.06 21.77
N GLU A 868 23.61 21.81 21.27
CA GLU A 868 23.49 22.62 20.05
C GLU A 868 23.01 21.77 18.85
N GLU A 869 23.39 20.49 18.81
CA GLU A 869 22.96 19.50 17.82
C GLU A 869 21.46 19.16 17.79
N LEU A 870 20.70 19.51 18.82
CA LEU A 870 19.23 19.38 18.89
C LEU A 870 18.52 20.75 18.80
N SER A 871 19.27 21.85 18.77
CA SER A 871 18.69 23.18 18.63
C SER A 871 17.99 23.33 17.27
N GLY A 872 16.78 23.90 17.28
CA GLY A 872 15.94 24.06 16.09
C GLY A 872 15.01 22.88 15.75
N ILE A 873 15.05 21.74 16.45
CA ILE A 873 14.09 20.64 16.23
C ILE A 873 12.91 20.77 17.21
N ALA A 874 11.71 21.09 16.71
CA ALA A 874 10.53 21.40 17.54
C ALA A 874 9.51 20.24 17.61
N VAL A 875 9.88 19.11 18.23
CA VAL A 875 8.98 17.94 18.42
C VAL A 875 7.94 18.18 19.53
N LYS A 876 7.07 19.18 19.35
CA LYS A 876 5.92 19.43 20.25
C LYS A 876 4.70 18.61 19.86
N GLU A 877 4.45 18.54 18.57
CA GLU A 877 3.33 17.82 17.95
C GLU A 877 3.88 16.90 16.86
N VAL A 878 3.12 15.86 16.52
CA VAL A 878 3.43 14.87 15.47
C VAL A 878 2.15 14.61 14.67
N GLU A 879 2.02 15.32 13.54
CA GLU A 879 0.93 15.23 12.57
C GLU A 879 1.13 14.07 11.57
N SER A 880 0.11 13.76 10.77
CA SER A 880 0.27 12.88 9.61
C SER A 880 0.90 13.58 8.39
N PHE A 881 0.77 12.96 7.23
CA PHE A 881 1.75 13.03 6.16
C PHE A 881 1.20 13.62 4.87
N ALA A 882 1.96 14.56 4.31
CA ALA A 882 2.07 14.62 2.85
C ALA A 882 2.58 13.26 2.36
N LYS A 883 1.75 12.56 1.55
CA LYS A 883 2.04 11.21 1.08
C LYS A 883 3.08 11.24 -0.03
N LEU A 884 4.35 11.10 0.35
CA LEU A 884 5.49 10.92 -0.56
C LEU A 884 5.33 9.72 -1.50
N LEU A 885 4.61 8.68 -1.07
CA LEU A 885 4.36 7.47 -1.84
C LEU A 885 2.86 7.11 -1.80
N PRO A 886 2.29 6.56 -2.90
CA PRO A 886 0.97 5.96 -2.89
C PRO A 886 0.98 4.64 -2.11
N TYR A 887 -0.20 4.06 -1.86
CA TYR A 887 -0.26 2.67 -1.42
C TYR A 887 0.14 1.75 -2.59
N VAL A 888 1.26 1.03 -2.44
CA VAL A 888 1.85 0.17 -3.48
C VAL A 888 1.35 -1.26 -3.32
N GLN A 889 0.85 -1.82 -4.41
CA GLN A 889 0.39 -3.19 -4.50
C GLN A 889 1.39 -4.04 -5.27
N PHE A 890 1.89 -5.07 -4.62
CA PHE A 890 2.76 -6.07 -5.24
C PHE A 890 1.93 -7.25 -5.77
N SER A 891 2.43 -7.93 -6.81
CA SER A 891 1.76 -9.12 -7.33
C SER A 891 1.70 -10.23 -6.27
N GLN A 892 0.70 -11.12 -6.39
CA GLN A 892 0.54 -12.25 -5.47
C GLN A 892 1.78 -13.18 -5.44
N GLU A 893 2.56 -13.21 -6.51
CA GLU A 893 3.82 -13.95 -6.62
C GLU A 893 4.96 -13.25 -5.86
N HIS A 894 5.07 -11.94 -5.97
CA HIS A 894 6.05 -11.15 -5.19
C HIS A 894 5.74 -11.23 -3.69
N ILE A 895 4.48 -11.09 -3.29
CA ILE A 895 4.01 -11.28 -1.91
C ILE A 895 4.39 -12.67 -1.38
N LYS A 896 4.14 -13.75 -2.15
CA LYS A 896 4.57 -15.11 -1.78
C LYS A 896 6.08 -15.24 -1.65
N ARG A 897 6.86 -14.74 -2.62
CA ARG A 897 8.34 -14.82 -2.60
C ARG A 897 8.90 -14.07 -1.39
N ARG A 898 8.39 -12.89 -1.08
CA ARG A 898 8.77 -12.11 0.11
C ARG A 898 8.41 -12.83 1.41
N ARG A 899 7.20 -13.40 1.53
CA ARG A 899 6.80 -14.18 2.72
C ARG A 899 7.71 -15.39 2.94
N LYS A 900 8.05 -16.13 1.88
CA LYS A 900 9.06 -17.21 1.92
C LYS A 900 10.42 -16.68 2.41
N ALA A 901 10.90 -15.53 1.91
CA ALA A 901 12.16 -14.92 2.33
C ALA A 901 12.17 -14.48 3.82
N ILE A 902 11.07 -13.90 4.32
CA ILE A 902 10.91 -13.56 5.74
C ILE A 902 10.98 -14.83 6.61
N LEU A 903 10.35 -15.93 6.17
CA LEU A 903 10.38 -17.21 6.89
C LEU A 903 11.78 -17.85 6.93
N VAL A 904 12.58 -17.69 5.87
CA VAL A 904 14.01 -18.06 5.87
C VAL A 904 14.77 -17.28 6.96
N GLY A 905 14.53 -15.97 7.07
CA GLY A 905 15.11 -15.15 8.14
C GLY A 905 14.74 -15.63 9.55
N VAL A 906 13.48 -16.01 9.78
CA VAL A 906 13.03 -16.60 11.06
C VAL A 906 13.77 -17.90 11.36
N TRP A 907 13.86 -18.82 10.39
CA TRP A 907 14.56 -20.09 10.58
C TRP A 907 16.06 -19.91 10.87
N LEU A 908 16.72 -18.92 10.26
CA LEU A 908 18.13 -18.62 10.51
C LEU A 908 18.36 -18.01 11.91
N VAL A 909 17.46 -17.14 12.39
CA VAL A 909 17.50 -16.65 13.78
C VAL A 909 17.33 -17.81 14.77
N ILE A 910 16.39 -18.72 14.51
CA ILE A 910 16.17 -19.93 15.32
C ILE A 910 17.39 -20.87 15.28
N ALA A 911 18.00 -21.09 14.10
CA ALA A 911 19.22 -21.86 13.96
C ALA A 911 20.39 -21.26 14.75
N GLY A 912 20.50 -19.92 14.76
CA GLY A 912 21.46 -19.18 15.57
C GLY A 912 21.29 -19.43 17.08
N PHE A 913 20.05 -19.36 17.59
CA PHE A 913 19.76 -19.69 18.99
C PHE A 913 20.12 -21.16 19.32
N TYR A 914 19.70 -22.13 18.49
CA TYR A 914 20.08 -23.54 18.69
C TYR A 914 21.60 -23.74 18.66
N ARG A 915 22.31 -23.09 17.74
CA ARG A 915 23.77 -23.14 17.60
C ARG A 915 24.48 -22.61 18.86
N ARG A 916 24.02 -21.47 19.41
CA ARG A 916 24.57 -20.87 20.64
C ARG A 916 24.15 -21.62 21.91
N ALA A 917 23.02 -22.34 21.89
CA ALA A 917 22.61 -23.26 22.96
C ALA A 917 23.32 -24.63 22.92
N GLY A 918 24.20 -24.89 21.94
CA GLY A 918 24.85 -26.20 21.75
C GLY A 918 23.94 -27.30 21.18
N LEU A 919 22.72 -26.96 20.74
CA LEU A 919 21.75 -27.88 20.15
C LEU A 919 22.01 -28.03 18.64
N LEU A 920 23.22 -28.47 18.30
CA LEU A 920 23.79 -28.42 16.94
C LEU A 920 22.99 -29.24 15.91
N ASP A 921 22.28 -30.28 16.33
CA ASP A 921 21.45 -31.11 15.45
C ASP A 921 20.08 -30.47 15.16
N ASP A 922 19.53 -29.69 16.09
CA ASP A 922 18.32 -28.89 15.85
C ASP A 922 18.63 -27.62 15.04
N ALA A 923 19.81 -27.02 15.25
CA ALA A 923 20.36 -26.01 14.35
C ALA A 923 20.50 -26.53 12.91
N GLN A 924 20.98 -27.78 12.72
CA GLN A 924 21.05 -28.39 11.39
C GLN A 924 19.66 -28.55 10.75
N LYS A 925 18.62 -28.93 11.53
CA LYS A 925 17.24 -29.06 11.03
C LYS A 925 16.67 -27.70 10.63
N ALA A 926 16.86 -26.66 11.44
CA ALA A 926 16.43 -25.30 11.13
C ALA A 926 17.10 -24.77 9.85
N CYS A 927 18.42 -24.97 9.68
CA CYS A 927 19.12 -24.64 8.44
C CYS A 927 18.67 -25.48 7.23
N ALA A 928 18.15 -26.70 7.43
CA ALA A 928 17.63 -27.54 6.35
C ALA A 928 16.23 -27.09 5.88
N GLU A 929 15.34 -26.71 6.80
CA GLU A 929 14.04 -26.10 6.44
C GLU A 929 14.23 -24.72 5.78
N ALA A 930 15.16 -23.90 6.27
CA ALA A 930 15.57 -22.67 5.59
C ALA A 930 16.07 -22.95 4.16
N GLN A 931 16.98 -23.91 3.97
CA GLN A 931 17.47 -24.31 2.65
C GLN A 931 16.33 -24.76 1.72
N LYS A 932 15.42 -25.60 2.22
CA LYS A 932 14.29 -26.15 1.47
C LYS A 932 13.35 -25.05 0.95
N ILE A 933 13.11 -24.00 1.75
CA ILE A 933 12.34 -22.82 1.31
C ILE A 933 13.08 -22.06 0.20
N VAL A 934 14.39 -21.85 0.32
CA VAL A 934 15.18 -21.18 -0.74
C VAL A 934 15.28 -22.04 -2.01
N GLN A 935 15.39 -23.37 -1.90
CA GLN A 935 15.34 -24.27 -3.06
C GLN A 935 13.97 -24.27 -3.75
N GLY A 936 12.89 -24.12 -2.97
CA GLY A 936 11.56 -23.84 -3.51
C GLY A 936 11.49 -22.50 -4.25
N LEU A 937 12.14 -21.46 -3.74
CA LEU A 937 12.28 -20.17 -4.45
C LEU A 937 13.13 -20.28 -5.71
N GLU A 938 14.23 -21.04 -5.71
CA GLU A 938 15.04 -21.30 -6.92
C GLU A 938 14.23 -22.04 -7.98
N ALA A 939 13.40 -23.02 -7.58
CA ALA A 939 12.55 -23.80 -8.48
C ALA A 939 11.30 -23.07 -8.99
N ASP A 940 10.88 -21.97 -8.34
CA ASP A 940 9.81 -21.09 -8.82
C ASP A 940 10.23 -20.31 -10.09
N PHE A 941 11.53 -20.29 -10.47
CA PHE A 941 12.03 -19.63 -11.69
C PHE A 941 12.39 -20.62 -12.82
N PRO A 942 12.02 -20.34 -14.09
CA PRO A 942 12.46 -21.11 -15.25
C PRO A 942 13.95 -20.87 -15.55
N SER A 943 14.69 -21.94 -15.89
CA SER A 943 16.16 -21.92 -16.02
C SER A 943 16.71 -21.04 -17.15
N ASP A 944 15.96 -20.86 -18.23
CA ASP A 944 16.46 -20.31 -19.50
C ASP A 944 15.67 -19.06 -19.95
N GLY A 945 15.72 -18.01 -19.13
CA GLY A 945 15.08 -16.72 -19.43
C GLY A 945 15.78 -15.52 -18.79
N PRO A 946 15.39 -14.27 -19.15
CA PRO A 946 15.96 -13.05 -18.59
C PRO A 946 15.79 -12.93 -17.06
N GLN A 947 14.85 -13.69 -16.49
CA GLN A 947 14.64 -13.85 -15.05
C GLN A 947 15.87 -14.43 -14.31
N SER A 948 16.83 -15.04 -15.00
CA SER A 948 18.12 -15.46 -14.40
C SER A 948 18.86 -14.30 -13.71
N LEU A 949 18.71 -13.06 -14.19
CA LEU A 949 19.26 -11.88 -13.51
C LEU A 949 18.55 -11.57 -12.18
N SER A 950 17.25 -11.86 -12.07
CA SER A 950 16.44 -11.68 -10.86
C SER A 950 16.71 -12.73 -9.78
N ILE A 951 17.44 -13.81 -10.10
CA ILE A 951 17.95 -14.77 -9.10
C ILE A 951 19.19 -14.19 -8.41
N ARG A 952 20.01 -13.43 -9.16
CA ARG A 952 21.28 -12.84 -8.72
C ARG A 952 21.12 -11.52 -7.98
N GLN A 953 20.36 -10.61 -8.58
CA GLN A 953 20.09 -9.28 -8.07
C GLN A 953 18.68 -9.23 -7.46
N ALA A 954 18.53 -8.55 -6.33
CA ALA A 954 17.22 -8.35 -5.72
C ALA A 954 16.34 -7.51 -6.66
N GLY A 955 15.11 -7.99 -6.91
CA GLY A 955 14.13 -7.24 -7.69
C GLY A 955 13.60 -6.02 -6.95
N TRP A 956 12.85 -5.17 -7.66
CA TRP A 956 12.20 -4.01 -7.05
C TRP A 956 11.35 -4.41 -5.83
N GLY A 957 11.61 -3.78 -4.69
CA GLY A 957 10.92 -4.03 -3.41
C GLY A 957 11.39 -5.25 -2.63
N GLU A 958 12.44 -5.96 -3.08
CA GLU A 958 13.01 -7.12 -2.39
C GLU A 958 14.23 -6.72 -1.53
N LYS A 959 14.35 -7.30 -0.32
CA LYS A 959 15.42 -6.97 0.65
C LYS A 959 16.76 -7.65 0.33
N LYS A 960 16.69 -8.81 -0.35
CA LYS A 960 17.81 -9.72 -0.70
C LYS A 960 17.46 -10.50 -1.97
N SER A 961 18.47 -10.96 -2.71
CA SER A 961 18.27 -11.88 -3.85
C SER A 961 18.17 -13.34 -3.41
N VAL A 962 17.78 -14.24 -4.32
CA VAL A 962 17.70 -15.69 -4.02
C VAL A 962 19.10 -16.29 -3.83
N GLU A 963 20.09 -15.84 -4.61
CA GLU A 963 21.51 -16.19 -4.38
C GLU A 963 22.02 -15.67 -3.02
N GLU A 964 21.59 -14.50 -2.57
CA GLU A 964 21.95 -13.96 -1.24
C GLU A 964 21.27 -14.73 -0.09
N LEU A 965 19.99 -15.09 -0.21
CA LEU A 965 19.30 -15.95 0.77
C LEU A 965 19.93 -17.35 0.85
N MET A 966 20.40 -17.91 -0.26
CA MET A 966 21.17 -19.16 -0.25
C MET A 966 22.55 -18.95 0.41
N ALA A 967 23.18 -17.80 0.20
CA ALA A 967 24.45 -17.47 0.86
C ALA A 967 24.28 -17.31 2.39
N ASP A 968 23.18 -16.72 2.87
CA ASP A 968 22.85 -16.66 4.31
C ASP A 968 22.77 -18.07 4.93
N VAL A 969 22.04 -18.98 4.27
CA VAL A 969 21.89 -20.38 4.69
C VAL A 969 23.23 -21.13 4.68
N LEU A 970 24.09 -20.88 3.69
CA LEU A 970 25.43 -21.46 3.61
C LEU A 970 26.38 -20.85 4.66
N ALA A 971 26.23 -19.58 5.01
CA ALA A 971 27.01 -18.93 6.07
C ALA A 971 26.66 -19.50 7.45
N GLU A 972 25.39 -19.63 7.82
CA GLU A 972 24.99 -20.27 9.09
C GLU A 972 25.39 -21.75 9.14
N LYS A 973 25.41 -22.47 8.00
CA LYS A 973 26.04 -23.80 7.94
C LYS A 973 27.54 -23.75 8.19
N GLY A 974 28.26 -22.77 7.64
CA GLY A 974 29.67 -22.54 7.96
C GLY A 974 29.89 -22.30 9.45
N HIS A 975 29.10 -21.43 10.08
CA HIS A 975 29.15 -21.20 11.53
C HIS A 975 28.79 -22.45 12.35
N LEU A 976 27.85 -23.28 11.88
CA LEU A 976 27.52 -24.57 12.49
C LEU A 976 28.66 -25.59 12.34
N SER A 977 29.35 -25.60 11.20
CA SER A 977 30.55 -26.42 10.96
C SER A 977 31.73 -25.97 11.82
N VAL A 978 31.88 -24.66 12.10
CA VAL A 978 32.83 -24.15 13.11
C VAL A 978 32.44 -24.64 14.52
N ALA A 979 31.17 -24.50 14.91
CA ALA A 979 30.66 -24.96 16.21
C ALA A 979 30.73 -26.49 16.42
N ARG A 980 30.94 -27.25 15.35
CA ARG A 980 31.18 -28.72 15.35
C ARG A 980 32.66 -29.09 15.24
N GLU A 981 33.57 -28.12 15.39
CA GLU A 981 35.03 -28.29 15.26
C GLU A 981 35.48 -28.87 13.90
N ARG A 982 34.74 -28.54 12.81
CA ARG A 982 35.01 -29.00 11.44
C ARG A 982 35.40 -27.83 10.53
N PRO A 983 36.54 -27.16 10.76
CA PRO A 983 36.92 -25.94 10.03
C PRO A 983 37.11 -26.16 8.53
N TYR A 984 37.48 -27.36 8.08
CA TYR A 984 37.55 -27.68 6.64
C TYR A 984 36.18 -27.77 5.96
N GLN A 985 35.15 -28.25 6.67
CA GLN A 985 33.77 -28.18 6.17
C GLN A 985 33.28 -26.74 6.20
N ALA A 986 33.52 -26.01 7.29
CA ALA A 986 33.14 -24.60 7.40
C ALA A 986 33.77 -23.74 6.29
N ARG A 987 35.04 -23.98 5.96
CA ARG A 987 35.70 -23.35 4.80
C ARG A 987 34.95 -23.62 3.50
N ALA A 988 34.58 -24.88 3.23
CA ALA A 988 33.85 -25.24 2.01
C ALA A 988 32.43 -24.63 1.99
N ASP A 989 31.75 -24.57 3.13
CA ASP A 989 30.44 -23.95 3.29
C ASP A 989 30.52 -22.43 3.02
N PHE A 990 31.51 -21.73 3.59
CA PHE A 990 31.73 -20.30 3.35
C PHE A 990 32.24 -20.00 1.93
N GLU A 991 33.14 -20.81 1.36
CA GLU A 991 33.55 -20.68 -0.04
C GLU A 991 32.34 -20.85 -0.97
N SER A 992 31.43 -21.80 -0.66
CA SER A 992 30.18 -21.98 -1.40
C SER A 992 29.25 -20.77 -1.27
N ALA A 993 29.10 -20.18 -0.07
CA ALA A 993 28.32 -18.96 0.14
C ALA A 993 28.84 -17.80 -0.74
N LEU A 994 30.15 -17.61 -0.82
CA LEU A 994 30.78 -16.58 -1.66
C LEU A 994 30.71 -16.88 -3.16
N THR A 995 30.52 -18.14 -3.59
CA THR A 995 30.20 -18.44 -5.00
C THR A 995 28.77 -18.03 -5.39
N ARG A 996 27.85 -17.89 -4.43
CA ARG A 996 26.49 -17.37 -4.65
C ARG A 996 26.47 -15.85 -4.51
N TYR A 997 26.95 -15.31 -3.39
CA TYR A 997 26.98 -13.86 -3.15
C TYR A 997 28.38 -13.40 -2.69
N PRO A 998 29.23 -12.88 -3.61
CA PRO A 998 30.62 -12.52 -3.30
C PRO A 998 30.79 -11.44 -2.21
N GLY A 999 29.76 -10.65 -1.93
CA GLY A 999 29.77 -9.57 -0.93
C GLY A 999 29.26 -9.97 0.46
N HIS A 1000 29.02 -11.26 0.73
CA HIS A 1000 28.42 -11.71 1.98
C HIS A 1000 29.37 -11.51 3.19
N ALA A 1001 29.03 -10.57 4.09
CA ALA A 1001 29.84 -10.22 5.26
C ALA A 1001 30.24 -11.43 6.14
N GLY A 1002 29.27 -12.15 6.72
CA GLY A 1002 29.54 -13.27 7.63
C GLY A 1002 30.42 -14.38 7.01
N ALA A 1003 30.16 -14.78 5.76
CA ALA A 1003 30.98 -15.73 5.02
C ALA A 1003 32.39 -15.20 4.70
N ILE A 1004 32.58 -13.91 4.40
CA ILE A 1004 33.92 -13.30 4.27
C ILE A 1004 34.67 -13.38 5.60
N VAL A 1005 34.05 -12.98 6.71
CA VAL A 1005 34.70 -12.97 8.04
C VAL A 1005 35.02 -14.39 8.50
N GLY A 1006 34.06 -15.32 8.37
CA GLY A 1006 34.23 -16.74 8.71
C GLY A 1006 35.30 -17.44 7.87
N LEU A 1007 35.31 -17.24 6.55
CA LEU A 1007 36.36 -17.77 5.68
C LEU A 1007 37.73 -17.17 6.00
N SER A 1008 37.81 -15.86 6.16
CA SER A 1008 39.07 -15.16 6.40
C SER A 1008 39.72 -15.61 7.71
N ASN A 1009 38.96 -15.78 8.80
CA ASN A 1009 39.49 -16.31 10.05
C ASN A 1009 40.13 -17.71 9.86
N ILE A 1010 39.47 -18.61 9.14
CA ILE A 1010 40.01 -19.96 8.84
C ILE A 1010 41.27 -19.87 7.96
N LEU A 1011 41.32 -18.95 6.99
CA LEU A 1011 42.51 -18.71 6.16
C LEU A 1011 43.69 -18.15 6.97
N MET A 1012 43.43 -17.29 7.96
CA MET A 1012 44.47 -16.79 8.88
C MET A 1012 44.96 -17.89 9.84
N ASP A 1013 44.10 -18.82 10.26
CA ASP A 1013 44.49 -19.99 11.05
C ASP A 1013 45.30 -21.02 10.25
N ILE A 1014 45.08 -21.10 8.92
CA ILE A 1014 45.93 -21.85 7.99
C ILE A 1014 47.31 -21.19 7.82
N TYR A 1015 47.37 -19.85 7.71
CA TYR A 1015 48.63 -19.12 7.59
C TYR A 1015 49.52 -19.28 8.82
N SER A 1016 48.94 -19.06 10.01
CA SER A 1016 49.60 -19.14 11.33
C SER A 1016 49.85 -20.56 11.84
N GLU A 1017 49.68 -21.59 10.99
CA GLU A 1017 49.80 -23.03 11.30
C GLU A 1017 48.93 -23.54 12.47
N LYS A 1018 47.96 -22.76 12.96
CA LYS A 1018 46.97 -23.19 13.96
C LYS A 1018 46.07 -24.30 13.42
N LEU A 1019 45.73 -24.25 12.13
CA LEU A 1019 44.98 -25.27 11.43
C LEU A 1019 45.90 -26.09 10.51
N LEU A 1020 46.25 -27.29 10.97
CA LEU A 1020 47.10 -28.24 10.24
C LEU A 1020 46.34 -28.91 9.08
N PRO A 1021 47.00 -29.19 7.93
CA PRO A 1021 46.37 -29.82 6.77
C PRO A 1021 45.70 -31.16 7.13
N PRO A 1022 44.58 -31.51 6.47
CA PRO A 1022 43.88 -32.77 6.76
C PRO A 1022 44.79 -33.96 6.43
N PRO A 1023 44.81 -35.02 7.26
CA PRO A 1023 45.67 -36.16 7.02
C PRO A 1023 45.33 -36.85 5.71
N VAL A 1024 46.35 -37.09 4.88
CA VAL A 1024 46.23 -37.69 3.53
C VAL A 1024 45.69 -39.14 3.56
N VAL A 1025 45.63 -39.75 4.74
CA VAL A 1025 45.02 -41.06 4.99
C VAL A 1025 43.90 -40.86 6.04
N PRO A 1026 42.64 -41.26 5.77
CA PRO A 1026 41.60 -41.28 6.79
C PRO A 1026 42.01 -42.16 7.98
N PRO A 1027 41.72 -41.78 9.23
CA PRO A 1027 41.90 -42.68 10.35
C PRO A 1027 40.95 -43.87 10.19
N LEU A 1028 41.53 -45.09 10.15
CA LEU A 1028 40.74 -46.31 10.25
C LEU A 1028 40.18 -46.38 11.68
N GLU A 1029 38.85 -46.46 11.80
CA GLU A 1029 38.20 -46.56 13.11
C GLU A 1029 38.51 -47.91 13.75
N GLY A 1030 39.16 -47.89 14.92
CA GLY A 1030 39.26 -49.04 15.82
C GLY A 1030 40.60 -49.76 15.87
N GLU A 1031 41.64 -49.12 16.39
CA GLU A 1031 42.59 -49.79 17.30
C GLU A 1031 43.28 -48.79 18.23
N SER A 1032 43.57 -49.19 19.47
CA SER A 1032 44.24 -48.36 20.47
C SER A 1032 45.77 -48.39 20.28
N PRO A 1033 46.50 -47.29 20.56
CA PRO A 1033 47.93 -47.23 20.28
C PRO A 1033 48.76 -48.15 21.19
N PRO A 1034 49.50 -49.13 20.65
CA PRO A 1034 50.51 -49.85 21.42
C PRO A 1034 51.75 -48.95 21.64
N PRO A 1035 52.44 -49.06 22.79
CA PRO A 1035 53.58 -48.22 23.10
C PRO A 1035 54.92 -48.83 22.64
N ILE A 1036 56.00 -48.05 22.87
CA ILE A 1036 57.43 -48.43 22.82
C ILE A 1036 58.09 -48.35 21.43
N ALA A 1037 59.32 -47.83 21.42
CA ALA A 1037 60.16 -47.62 20.25
C ALA A 1037 61.05 -48.83 19.92
N SER A 1038 61.55 -48.91 18.69
CA SER A 1038 62.91 -49.44 18.42
C SER A 1038 63.46 -48.97 17.07
N LYS A 1039 64.78 -49.05 16.91
CA LYS A 1039 65.48 -48.81 15.64
C LYS A 1039 65.53 -50.13 14.85
N SER A 1040 65.12 -50.12 13.58
CA SER A 1040 65.48 -51.17 12.62
C SER A 1040 65.77 -50.55 11.24
N LYS A 1041 66.33 -51.35 10.33
CA LYS A 1041 66.95 -50.86 9.10
C LYS A 1041 66.02 -50.92 7.89
N LEU A 1042 66.26 -49.96 7.00
CA LEU A 1042 66.07 -49.99 5.55
C LEU A 1042 65.82 -51.38 4.95
N ASP A 1043 64.70 -51.54 4.24
CA ASP A 1043 64.58 -52.51 3.16
C ASP A 1043 63.81 -51.92 1.96
N LYS A 1044 63.98 -52.52 0.77
CA LYS A 1044 63.67 -51.86 -0.51
C LYS A 1044 62.27 -52.18 -1.04
N PHE A 1045 61.50 -51.13 -1.34
CA PHE A 1045 60.37 -51.20 -2.28
C PHE A 1045 60.70 -50.45 -3.59
N PRO A 1046 60.19 -50.91 -4.75
CA PRO A 1046 60.43 -50.25 -6.03
C PRO A 1046 59.71 -48.90 -6.11
N ALA A 1047 60.33 -47.92 -6.76
CA ALA A 1047 59.74 -46.60 -6.96
C ALA A 1047 58.59 -46.66 -7.97
N LEU A 1048 57.41 -46.17 -7.57
CA LEU A 1048 56.30 -45.90 -8.50
C LEU A 1048 56.60 -44.63 -9.32
N PRO A 1049 56.20 -44.58 -10.61
CA PRO A 1049 56.55 -43.47 -11.49
C PRO A 1049 55.81 -42.18 -11.11
N SER A 1050 56.56 -41.17 -10.68
CA SER A 1050 56.05 -39.84 -10.36
C SER A 1050 55.85 -39.00 -11.62
N GLN A 1051 54.75 -39.23 -12.36
CA GLN A 1051 54.35 -38.39 -13.48
C GLN A 1051 52.82 -38.17 -13.49
N PRO A 1052 52.32 -36.93 -13.49
CA PRO A 1052 50.89 -36.66 -13.49
C PRO A 1052 50.28 -37.01 -14.84
N LEU A 1053 49.21 -37.81 -14.82
CA LEU A 1053 48.46 -38.21 -16.01
C LEU A 1053 47.51 -37.06 -16.43
N GLY A 1054 47.66 -36.53 -17.65
CA GLY A 1054 46.62 -35.67 -18.24
C GLY A 1054 47.02 -34.46 -19.09
N LEU A 1055 48.30 -34.08 -19.19
CA LEU A 1055 48.73 -32.93 -20.02
C LEU A 1055 49.66 -33.35 -21.16
N ALA A 1056 49.09 -33.47 -22.37
CA ALA A 1056 49.81 -33.87 -23.58
C ALA A 1056 50.45 -32.66 -24.28
N ALA A 1057 51.72 -32.38 -23.98
CA ALA A 1057 52.51 -31.39 -24.72
C ALA A 1057 53.04 -31.97 -26.04
N THR A 1058 52.54 -31.47 -27.18
CA THR A 1058 52.97 -31.88 -28.52
C THR A 1058 54.38 -31.35 -28.85
N LYS A 1059 55.28 -32.24 -29.27
CA LYS A 1059 56.62 -31.87 -29.75
C LYS A 1059 56.67 -31.83 -31.28
N PRO A 1060 57.08 -30.72 -31.92
CA PRO A 1060 57.71 -30.76 -33.24
C PRO A 1060 59.15 -31.31 -33.15
N ARG A 1061 59.67 -31.84 -34.26
CA ARG A 1061 60.99 -32.49 -34.37
C ARG A 1061 61.80 -31.91 -35.53
N VAL A 1062 62.98 -31.35 -35.23
CA VAL A 1062 64.16 -31.20 -36.10
C VAL A 1062 65.36 -31.21 -35.14
N GLU A 1063 66.16 -32.26 -35.00
CA GLU A 1063 67.27 -32.69 -35.87
C GLU A 1063 68.50 -31.76 -35.89
N ARG A 1064 69.51 -32.17 -35.09
CA ARG A 1064 70.94 -32.37 -35.43
C ARG A 1064 71.69 -31.24 -36.19
N MET A 1065 72.81 -30.78 -35.61
CA MET A 1065 74.17 -31.19 -36.05
C MET A 1065 75.32 -30.67 -35.13
N SER A 1066 76.54 -31.13 -35.44
CA SER A 1066 77.92 -30.71 -35.07
C SER A 1066 78.18 -29.26 -34.59
N SER A 1067 79.27 -28.92 -33.86
CA SER A 1067 80.42 -29.70 -33.32
C SER A 1067 81.38 -28.88 -32.42
N SER A 1068 82.19 -29.58 -31.61
CA SER A 1068 83.59 -29.28 -31.19
C SER A 1068 84.13 -27.84 -30.98
N SER A 1069 84.47 -27.50 -29.72
CA SER A 1069 85.78 -26.95 -29.25
C SER A 1069 85.64 -26.49 -27.79
N SER A 1070 86.36 -26.91 -26.72
CA SER A 1070 87.75 -27.37 -26.46
C SER A 1070 88.67 -26.27 -25.92
N LEU A 1071 89.29 -26.51 -24.76
CA LEU A 1071 90.28 -25.66 -24.04
C LEU A 1071 89.68 -24.33 -23.49
N SER A 1072 90.17 -23.64 -22.45
CA SER A 1072 91.11 -23.79 -21.31
C SER A 1072 91.32 -22.36 -20.76
N SER A 1073 91.73 -22.00 -19.55
CA SER A 1073 92.03 -22.67 -18.25
C SER A 1073 92.40 -21.55 -17.25
N SER A 1074 92.33 -21.80 -15.93
CA SER A 1074 92.97 -21.00 -14.83
C SER A 1074 92.54 -19.52 -14.66
N SER A 1075 92.57 -18.90 -13.48
CA SER A 1075 92.79 -19.35 -12.08
C SER A 1075 92.51 -18.21 -11.11
N SER A 1076 91.98 -18.51 -9.91
CA SER A 1076 91.99 -17.65 -8.70
C SER A 1076 91.18 -16.32 -8.79
N GLU A 1077 90.60 -15.76 -7.72
CA GLU A 1077 90.68 -16.08 -6.28
C GLU A 1077 89.43 -15.58 -5.51
N SER A 1078 89.25 -16.07 -4.27
CA SER A 1078 88.62 -15.36 -3.13
C SER A 1078 87.25 -14.66 -3.29
N GLN A 1079 86.14 -15.35 -2.96
CA GLN A 1079 85.41 -15.16 -1.68
C GLN A 1079 84.13 -16.04 -1.52
N GLN A 1080 83.48 -15.94 -0.36
CA GLN A 1080 82.60 -16.95 0.23
C GLN A 1080 81.17 -17.03 -0.32
N GLN A 1081 80.70 -18.28 -0.49
CA GLN A 1081 79.41 -18.81 -0.04
C GLN A 1081 78.24 -17.83 0.19
N GLN A 1082 77.23 -17.86 -0.69
CA GLN A 1082 75.89 -18.40 -0.41
C GLN A 1082 74.96 -18.20 -1.62
N SER A 1083 74.47 -19.29 -2.22
CA SER A 1083 73.40 -19.23 -3.22
C SER A 1083 72.56 -20.51 -3.26
N GLU A 1084 71.25 -20.31 -3.41
CA GLU A 1084 70.25 -21.25 -3.92
C GLU A 1084 70.16 -22.66 -3.30
N LYS A 1085 69.78 -22.71 -2.01
CA LYS A 1085 69.16 -23.90 -1.44
C LYS A 1085 67.68 -23.98 -1.83
N TYR A 1086 67.39 -24.43 -3.05
CA TYR A 1086 66.01 -24.65 -3.51
C TYR A 1086 65.26 -25.61 -2.57
N TRP A 1087 63.98 -25.31 -2.32
CA TRP A 1087 63.17 -26.03 -1.34
C TRP A 1087 62.68 -27.37 -1.90
N GLU A 1088 63.37 -28.47 -1.56
CA GLU A 1088 62.77 -29.81 -1.68
C GLU A 1088 61.55 -29.91 -0.77
N LEU A 1089 60.36 -29.83 -1.36
CA LEU A 1089 59.10 -30.04 -0.65
C LEU A 1089 59.05 -31.49 -0.13
N PRO A 1090 58.70 -31.72 1.15
CA PRO A 1090 58.56 -33.06 1.68
C PRO A 1090 57.43 -33.80 0.94
N PRO A 1091 57.54 -35.13 0.71
CA PRO A 1091 56.45 -35.91 0.14
C PRO A 1091 55.13 -35.69 0.89
N PRO A 1092 53.97 -35.64 0.23
CA PRO A 1092 52.71 -35.19 0.84
C PRO A 1092 52.29 -35.99 2.08
N HIS A 1093 52.67 -37.26 2.18
CA HIS A 1093 52.47 -38.11 3.37
C HIS A 1093 53.39 -37.79 4.57
N LYS A 1094 54.24 -36.75 4.47
CA LYS A 1094 55.14 -36.24 5.52
C LYS A 1094 55.01 -34.73 5.76
N ALA A 1095 54.19 -34.03 4.97
CA ALA A 1095 53.96 -32.59 5.15
C ALA A 1095 53.21 -32.35 6.47
N ARG A 1096 53.83 -31.61 7.39
CA ARG A 1096 53.24 -31.24 8.69
C ARG A 1096 52.53 -29.89 8.66
N SER A 1097 52.95 -28.99 7.76
CA SER A 1097 52.25 -27.75 7.44
C SER A 1097 52.19 -27.55 5.93
N LEU A 1098 51.33 -26.65 5.48
CA LEU A 1098 51.18 -26.33 4.06
C LEU A 1098 52.41 -25.57 3.52
N PRO A 1099 52.73 -25.71 2.21
CA PRO A 1099 53.76 -24.93 1.54
C PRO A 1099 53.64 -23.44 1.87
N LEU A 1100 54.79 -22.76 2.03
CA LEU A 1100 54.82 -21.34 2.39
C LEU A 1100 54.03 -20.47 1.39
N LEU A 1101 54.07 -20.83 0.10
CA LEU A 1101 53.30 -20.16 -0.96
C LEU A 1101 51.78 -20.27 -0.74
N ASP A 1102 51.28 -21.45 -0.38
CA ASP A 1102 49.84 -21.69 -0.15
C ASP A 1102 49.35 -20.95 1.11
N ARG A 1103 50.22 -20.82 2.12
CA ARG A 1103 49.94 -20.06 3.35
C ARG A 1103 49.94 -18.55 3.09
N LEU A 1104 50.90 -18.03 2.35
CA LEU A 1104 50.90 -16.63 1.91
C LEU A 1104 49.65 -16.32 1.06
N ALA A 1105 49.28 -17.21 0.13
CA ALA A 1105 48.05 -17.08 -0.65
C ALA A 1105 46.78 -17.11 0.22
N ALA A 1106 46.75 -17.88 1.32
CA ALA A 1106 45.65 -17.85 2.28
C ALA A 1106 45.53 -16.50 2.99
N ARG A 1107 46.65 -15.97 3.52
CA ARG A 1107 46.71 -14.65 4.16
C ARG A 1107 46.29 -13.54 3.20
N ASP A 1108 46.90 -13.50 2.01
CA ASP A 1108 46.69 -12.42 1.05
C ASP A 1108 45.26 -12.42 0.50
N ARG A 1109 44.64 -13.60 0.37
CA ARG A 1109 43.20 -13.74 0.07
C ARG A 1109 42.32 -13.25 1.21
N ALA A 1110 42.62 -13.60 2.46
CA ALA A 1110 41.87 -13.12 3.63
C ALA A 1110 41.93 -11.59 3.72
N TYR A 1111 43.13 -11.01 3.62
CA TYR A 1111 43.35 -9.57 3.57
C TYR A 1111 42.53 -8.90 2.45
N MET A 1112 42.54 -9.45 1.24
CA MET A 1112 41.83 -8.86 0.10
C MET A 1112 40.30 -8.92 0.25
N LEU A 1113 39.75 -10.02 0.77
CA LEU A 1113 38.32 -10.12 1.06
C LEU A 1113 37.89 -9.13 2.15
N LEU A 1114 38.64 -9.04 3.25
CA LEU A 1114 38.36 -8.13 4.36
C LEU A 1114 38.52 -6.66 3.99
N SER A 1115 39.58 -6.29 3.25
CA SER A 1115 39.82 -4.94 2.75
C SER A 1115 38.82 -4.52 1.65
N GLY A 1116 38.13 -5.47 1.02
CA GLY A 1116 36.95 -5.22 0.18
C GLY A 1116 35.69 -5.01 1.01
N LEU A 1117 35.47 -5.85 2.02
CA LEU A 1117 34.30 -5.82 2.89
C LEU A 1117 34.20 -4.53 3.73
N THR A 1118 35.28 -4.08 4.38
CA THR A 1118 35.23 -2.86 5.22
C THR A 1118 35.04 -1.57 4.42
N LYS A 1119 35.19 -1.61 3.09
CA LYS A 1119 34.86 -0.52 2.17
C LYS A 1119 33.38 -0.51 1.75
N LEU A 1120 32.68 -1.63 1.84
CA LEU A 1120 31.22 -1.72 1.67
C LEU A 1120 30.50 -1.22 2.92
N GLY A 1121 29.32 -0.59 2.77
CA GLY A 1121 28.52 -0.16 3.94
C GLY A 1121 28.08 -1.32 4.86
N SER A 1122 28.00 -2.54 4.33
CA SER A 1122 27.70 -3.76 5.11
C SER A 1122 28.84 -4.20 6.03
N GLY A 1123 30.10 -3.93 5.67
CA GLY A 1123 31.28 -4.26 6.47
C GLY A 1123 31.90 -3.08 7.21
N TRP A 1124 31.61 -1.85 6.77
CA TRP A 1124 32.10 -0.63 7.42
C TRP A 1124 31.59 -0.49 8.87
N ASN A 1125 30.35 -0.93 9.12
CA ASN A 1125 29.69 -0.96 10.43
C ASN A 1125 29.74 -2.34 11.12
N ASP A 1126 30.62 -3.24 10.70
CA ASP A 1126 30.77 -4.61 11.24
C ASP A 1126 32.08 -4.73 12.03
N SER A 1127 31.98 -4.76 13.36
CA SER A 1127 33.13 -4.91 14.26
C SER A 1127 33.91 -6.20 14.02
N GLU A 1128 33.24 -7.31 13.68
CA GLU A 1128 33.90 -8.59 13.43
C GLU A 1128 34.72 -8.56 12.13
N ALA A 1129 34.26 -7.80 11.12
CA ALA A 1129 35.02 -7.55 9.90
C ALA A 1129 36.27 -6.70 10.15
N TRP A 1130 36.18 -5.66 10.98
CA TRP A 1130 37.34 -4.82 11.34
C TRP A 1130 38.33 -5.55 12.26
N PHE A 1131 37.86 -6.37 13.20
CA PHE A 1131 38.71 -7.22 14.04
C PHE A 1131 39.49 -8.23 13.20
N ALA A 1132 38.82 -8.92 12.26
CA ALA A 1132 39.49 -9.84 11.34
C ALA A 1132 40.48 -9.11 10.40
N LEU A 1133 40.17 -7.89 9.97
CA LEU A 1133 41.08 -7.06 9.17
C LEU A 1133 42.30 -6.59 9.97
N ALA A 1134 42.14 -6.26 11.25
CA ALA A 1134 43.26 -5.93 12.14
C ALA A 1134 44.23 -7.11 12.24
N ARG A 1135 43.73 -8.33 12.50
CA ARG A 1135 44.55 -9.56 12.49
C ARG A 1135 45.27 -9.75 11.14
N ALA A 1136 44.60 -9.48 10.02
CA ALA A 1136 45.23 -9.56 8.70
C ALA A 1136 46.33 -8.52 8.47
N TYR A 1137 46.30 -7.37 9.17
CA TYR A 1137 47.40 -6.40 9.19
C TYR A 1137 48.56 -6.81 10.11
N GLU A 1138 48.28 -7.40 11.29
CA GLU A 1138 49.34 -7.92 12.19
C GLU A 1138 50.16 -9.02 11.51
N GLU A 1139 49.48 -10.02 10.96
CA GLU A 1139 50.08 -11.16 10.26
C GLU A 1139 50.63 -10.79 8.85
N GLY A 1140 50.45 -9.52 8.47
CA GLY A 1140 51.00 -8.86 7.28
C GLY A 1140 51.98 -7.72 7.59
N ASP A 1141 52.62 -7.75 8.77
CA ASP A 1141 53.69 -6.84 9.24
C ASP A 1141 53.34 -5.34 9.23
N GLN A 1142 52.07 -4.99 9.45
CA GLN A 1142 51.55 -3.61 9.42
C GLN A 1142 50.88 -3.18 10.75
N PRO A 1143 51.65 -3.12 11.87
CA PRO A 1143 51.09 -2.96 13.21
C PRO A 1143 50.32 -1.65 13.45
N GLU A 1144 50.72 -0.52 12.84
CA GLU A 1144 49.98 0.74 13.00
C GLU A 1144 48.58 0.65 12.37
N LYS A 1145 48.44 0.02 11.19
CA LYS A 1145 47.12 -0.19 10.57
C LYS A 1145 46.26 -1.20 11.33
N ALA A 1146 46.89 -2.20 11.96
CA ALA A 1146 46.18 -3.12 12.84
C ALA A 1146 45.60 -2.38 14.05
N LYS A 1147 46.42 -1.56 14.71
CA LYS A 1147 46.03 -0.68 15.82
C LYS A 1147 44.92 0.30 15.45
N ASP A 1148 44.98 0.95 14.29
CA ASP A 1148 43.90 1.83 13.80
C ASP A 1148 42.59 1.05 13.58
N ALA A 1149 42.66 -0.15 12.98
CA ALA A 1149 41.51 -1.03 12.78
C ALA A 1149 40.95 -1.60 14.10
N LEU A 1150 41.79 -1.85 15.12
CA LEU A 1150 41.36 -2.24 16.47
C LEU A 1150 40.62 -1.11 17.19
N TRP A 1151 41.11 0.13 17.11
CA TRP A 1151 40.39 1.28 17.69
C TRP A 1151 39.02 1.46 17.03
N TRP A 1152 38.94 1.39 15.70
CA TRP A 1152 37.65 1.44 15.00
C TRP A 1152 36.72 0.27 15.37
N CYS A 1153 37.27 -0.94 15.56
CA CYS A 1153 36.52 -2.10 16.05
C CYS A 1153 35.93 -1.87 17.44
N VAL A 1154 36.68 -1.26 18.37
CA VAL A 1154 36.19 -0.93 19.72
C VAL A 1154 35.07 0.12 19.63
N GLU A 1155 35.26 1.20 18.86
CA GLU A 1155 34.21 2.21 18.65
C GLU A 1155 32.92 1.63 18.04
N LEU A 1156 33.02 0.58 17.20
CA LEU A 1156 31.86 -0.12 16.65
C LEU A 1156 31.17 -1.00 17.68
N GLU A 1157 31.92 -1.79 18.47
CA GLU A 1157 31.36 -2.72 19.46
C GLU A 1157 30.73 -1.97 20.65
N ASP A 1158 31.36 -0.89 21.12
CA ASP A 1158 30.83 0.01 22.17
C ASP A 1158 29.49 0.68 21.78
N ALA A 1159 29.14 0.66 20.49
CA ALA A 1159 27.89 1.20 19.94
C ALA A 1159 27.00 0.13 19.29
N ARG A 1160 27.29 -1.17 19.47
CA ARG A 1160 26.59 -2.27 18.80
C ARG A 1160 25.29 -2.63 19.52
N GLY A 1161 24.16 -2.44 18.85
CA GLY A 1161 22.86 -2.95 19.32
C GLY A 1161 22.78 -4.48 19.27
N ALA A 1162 21.88 -5.08 20.06
CA ALA A 1162 21.68 -6.53 20.17
C ALA A 1162 21.37 -7.23 18.82
N ARG A 1163 20.91 -6.48 17.82
CA ARG A 1163 20.82 -6.86 16.41
C ARG A 1163 21.22 -5.65 15.54
N ALA A 1164 21.65 -5.89 14.31
CA ALA A 1164 22.10 -4.85 13.40
C ALA A 1164 21.00 -3.83 13.04
N TRP A 1165 21.40 -2.57 12.80
CA TRP A 1165 20.48 -1.46 12.46
C TRP A 1165 19.61 -1.74 11.21
N SER A 1166 20.05 -2.62 10.31
CA SER A 1166 19.33 -3.08 9.12
C SER A 1166 18.10 -3.97 9.40
N CYS A 1167 17.85 -4.34 10.67
CA CYS A 1167 16.60 -4.99 11.08
C CYS A 1167 15.42 -4.00 11.17
N VAL A 1168 15.69 -2.70 11.35
CA VAL A 1168 14.65 -1.68 11.57
C VAL A 1168 14.11 -1.15 10.23
N GLY A 1169 12.80 -0.87 10.14
CA GLY A 1169 12.18 -0.25 8.96
C GLY A 1169 12.23 -1.12 7.70
N VAL A 1170 12.37 -2.45 7.87
CA VAL A 1170 12.66 -3.41 6.79
C VAL A 1170 14.02 -3.10 6.10
N GLY A 1171 14.94 -2.46 6.82
CA GLY A 1171 16.32 -2.19 6.38
C GLY A 1171 16.53 -0.89 5.60
N GLY A 1172 15.48 -0.10 5.33
CA GLY A 1172 15.58 1.21 4.68
C GLY A 1172 15.45 2.39 5.66
N TYR A 1173 15.80 3.60 5.21
CA TYR A 1173 15.45 4.85 5.93
C TYR A 1173 14.03 5.33 5.62
N VAL A 1174 13.39 4.80 4.57
CA VAL A 1174 12.00 5.10 4.19
C VAL A 1174 11.08 4.04 4.78
N LEU A 1175 10.05 4.48 5.52
CA LEU A 1175 8.98 3.62 6.07
C LEU A 1175 7.94 3.29 4.98
#